data_AF-A0A814MYF1-F1
#
_entry.id   AF-A0A814MYF1-F1
#
_cell.length_a   1.000
_cell.length_b   1.000
_cell.length_c   1.000
_cell.angle_alpha   90.00
_cell.angle_beta   90.00
_cell.angle_gamma   90.00
#
_symmetry.space_group_name_H-M   'P 1'
#
loop_
_entity.id
_entity.type
_entity.pdbx_description
1 polymer ?
#
loop_
_entity_poly.entity_id
_entity_poly.type
_entity_poly.pdbx_seq_one_letter_code
_entity_poly.pdbx_strand_id
1 'polypeptide(L)'
;MSLARIKSIPASQTAILLVDVQNSEIDDEHKRKLPWYYNQIMNVCLPNMKRVIDVGRSLGMEIMYTTIESLTADGRDRSLDHKLSNIFIPKNSYLGQVIHDVAPLDDDIWLKKTSSGVFNSTNIDYLLRNLQINYLVIMGMLTDQCVDMAVRDAADKGYNVICIDDACTTHTKQRHENALSAFKGYCTILNTEQFIQKVQEYNSNLKNVTENCPTVKHIVQSTSLTTLVTTDLIGITRGRSVPTYDLEKYFKTGCGWVPADSALTPQDVIADANRWGSHGDLRLLPDKNSRVQIANGPDSKSTPLDYIHCDIVETDGQIWDCCPRGLLKREMQYYQNKLGMKINVAFEHEFTLMNKTDTHPAQPSFSLRSQRQQNQFSSWLMSSLQAAHVQPEMFLSEYGPNQYEVTYRPSDPLTAADRAVNIREITRDIARQLDLTVSFAPLTSVNGISNGVHLHISIDDLNGKPLFYDENRPFNLSTIGEHWSAGVLHHLAALCAITAPTPVSYLRLKPRHWSSAYGCVGYRNREAPIRICPTVDFDEETVPKQYNLEYRPMDGTSSPHLSLACILFAGRYGIEKKLALKSILTTDPHLLDEKERNNKDIFSLPTSLKHALEMLKNNRHFREYLPVPLLETYLAVKNQELSIINQFDDQTLCEHYARIY
;
A
#
# COMPACT_ATOMS: atom_id res chain seq x y z
N MET A 1 37.56 36.65 24.56
CA MET A 1 36.37 35.87 24.95
C MET A 1 36.73 34.39 24.88
N SER A 2 36.58 33.66 25.99
CA SER A 2 36.81 32.21 26.03
C SER A 2 35.77 31.51 25.16
N LEU A 3 36.18 31.06 23.97
CA LEU A 3 35.39 30.19 23.10
C LEU A 3 35.44 28.78 23.69
N ALA A 4 34.55 28.49 24.65
CA ALA A 4 34.26 27.10 24.98
C ALA A 4 33.76 26.41 23.70
N ARG A 5 34.59 25.54 23.11
CA ARG A 5 34.40 25.01 21.75
C ARG A 5 33.10 24.24 21.55
N ILE A 6 32.54 23.66 22.61
CA ILE A 6 31.34 22.84 22.54
C ILE A 6 30.47 23.14 23.76
N LYS A 7 29.31 23.78 23.56
CA LYS A 7 28.33 24.06 24.62
C LYS A 7 27.30 22.95 24.81
N SER A 8 27.04 22.15 23.78
CA SER A 8 26.12 21.01 23.78
C SER A 8 26.59 19.92 22.82
N ILE A 9 26.11 18.68 23.03
CA ILE A 9 26.44 17.51 22.19
C ILE A 9 25.09 16.90 21.74
N PRO A 10 24.56 17.30 20.57
CA PRO A 10 23.27 16.81 20.10
C PRO A 10 23.40 15.40 19.52
N ALA A 11 22.73 14.43 20.14
CA ALA A 11 22.87 13.02 19.78
C ALA A 11 22.58 12.72 18.30
N SER A 12 21.54 13.35 17.73
CA SER A 12 21.11 13.16 16.33
C SER A 12 22.09 13.62 15.25
N GLN A 13 23.20 14.26 15.60
CA GLN A 13 24.27 14.61 14.66
C GLN A 13 25.65 14.29 15.22
N THR A 14 25.69 13.38 16.19
CA THR A 14 26.92 12.94 16.82
C THR A 14 27.21 11.53 16.35
N ALA A 15 28.41 11.32 15.81
CA ALA A 15 28.95 9.98 15.59
C ALA A 15 30.07 9.73 16.60
N ILE A 16 30.15 8.50 17.09
CA ILE A 16 31.24 7.99 17.91
C ILE A 16 32.11 7.11 17.00
N LEU A 17 33.34 7.53 16.76
CA LEU A 17 34.33 6.83 15.95
C LEU A 17 35.37 6.14 16.84
N LEU A 18 35.37 4.81 16.80
CA LEU A 18 36.42 3.98 17.39
C LEU A 18 37.56 3.80 16.38
N VAL A 19 38.73 4.32 16.72
CA VAL A 19 39.92 4.30 15.86
C VAL A 19 40.82 3.14 16.26
N ASP A 20 40.94 2.16 15.36
CA ASP A 20 41.90 1.06 15.42
C ASP A 20 41.88 0.23 16.71
N VAL A 21 40.69 0.03 17.29
CA VAL A 21 40.49 -0.79 18.51
C VAL A 21 40.44 -2.27 18.13
N GLN A 22 41.56 -2.81 17.68
CA GLN A 22 41.63 -4.13 17.03
C GLN A 22 42.57 -5.11 17.74
N ASN A 23 42.40 -6.41 17.47
CA ASN A 23 43.10 -7.48 18.18
C ASN A 23 44.64 -7.43 18.05
N SER A 24 45.19 -6.80 17.00
CA SER A 24 46.63 -6.59 16.87
C SER A 24 47.23 -5.69 17.95
N GLU A 25 46.43 -4.86 18.62
CA GLU A 25 46.89 -3.97 19.69
C GLU A 25 47.01 -4.70 21.04
N ILE A 26 46.45 -5.90 21.16
CA ILE A 26 46.39 -6.70 22.40
C ILE A 26 46.97 -8.10 22.23
N ASP A 27 47.94 -8.27 21.32
CA ASP A 27 48.67 -9.53 21.19
C ASP A 27 49.70 -9.75 22.32
N ASP A 28 50.24 -10.97 22.38
CA ASP A 28 51.26 -11.36 23.39
C ASP A 28 52.55 -10.52 23.28
N GLU A 29 52.84 -10.00 22.09
CA GLU A 29 54.02 -9.18 21.87
C GLU A 29 53.86 -7.81 22.54
N HIS A 30 52.72 -7.15 22.37
CA HIS A 30 52.39 -5.90 23.05
C HIS A 30 52.31 -6.09 24.56
N LYS A 31 51.71 -7.19 25.03
CA LYS A 31 51.68 -7.53 26.46
C LYS A 31 53.08 -7.61 27.08
N ARG A 32 54.04 -8.18 26.34
CA ARG A 32 55.43 -8.36 26.79
C ARG A 32 56.27 -7.09 26.63
N LYS A 33 56.20 -6.41 25.49
CA LYS A 33 57.09 -5.27 25.14
C LYS A 33 56.56 -3.93 25.64
N LEU A 34 55.23 -3.77 25.73
CA LEU A 34 54.56 -2.54 26.10
C LEU A 34 53.51 -2.81 27.20
N PRO A 35 53.93 -3.34 28.37
CA PRO A 35 52.99 -3.76 29.42
C PRO A 35 52.15 -2.61 29.97
N TRP A 36 52.65 -1.37 29.96
CA TRP A 36 51.85 -0.21 30.34
C TRP A 36 50.70 0.01 29.35
N TYR A 37 51.00 0.05 28.05
CA TYR A 37 50.01 0.24 26.99
C TYR A 37 48.94 -0.85 27.04
N TYR A 38 49.35 -2.12 27.08
CA TYR A 38 48.45 -3.26 27.18
C TYR A 38 47.52 -3.14 28.40
N ASN A 39 48.07 -2.83 29.58
CA ASN A 39 47.28 -2.67 30.80
C ASN A 39 46.34 -1.46 30.74
N GLN A 40 46.73 -0.37 30.07
CA GLN A 40 45.84 0.78 29.87
C GLN A 40 44.67 0.42 28.95
N ILE A 41 44.92 -0.31 27.86
CA ILE A 41 43.84 -0.78 26.97
C ILE A 41 42.84 -1.62 27.75
N MET A 42 43.32 -2.68 28.41
CA MET A 42 42.46 -3.68 29.04
C MET A 42 41.70 -3.14 30.26
N ASN A 43 42.37 -2.33 31.09
CA ASN A 43 41.82 -1.95 32.40
C ASN A 43 41.17 -0.56 32.43
N VAL A 44 41.42 0.28 31.43
CA VAL A 44 40.92 1.67 31.40
C VAL A 44 40.15 1.95 30.12
N CYS A 45 40.79 1.83 28.96
CA CYS A 45 40.21 2.26 27.70
C CYS A 45 38.98 1.43 27.30
N LEU A 46 39.08 0.09 27.29
CA LEU A 46 37.96 -0.75 26.86
C LEU A 46 36.70 -0.60 27.73
N PRO A 47 36.79 -0.61 29.09
CA PRO A 47 35.63 -0.31 29.93
C PRO A 47 35.00 1.06 29.64
N ASN A 48 35.83 2.09 29.45
CA ASN A 48 35.36 3.44 29.17
C ASN A 48 34.72 3.56 27.78
N MET A 49 35.33 2.98 26.75
CA MET A 49 34.77 2.89 25.40
C MET A 49 33.40 2.24 25.41
N LYS A 50 33.24 1.12 26.14
CA LYS A 50 31.96 0.43 26.29
C LYS A 50 30.89 1.36 26.86
N ARG A 51 31.21 2.11 27.92
CA ARG A 51 30.29 3.08 28.53
C ARG A 51 29.90 4.21 27.57
N VAL A 52 30.85 4.72 26.80
CA VAL A 52 30.60 5.75 25.77
C VAL A 52 29.70 5.21 24.66
N ILE A 53 29.96 3.98 24.18
CA ILE A 53 29.11 3.30 23.18
C ILE A 53 27.69 3.10 23.73
N ASP A 54 27.55 2.56 24.94
CA ASP A 54 26.24 2.25 25.53
C ASP A 54 25.39 3.52 25.69
N VAL A 55 25.99 4.61 26.18
CA VAL A 55 25.31 5.91 26.27
C VAL A 55 25.00 6.46 24.88
N GLY A 56 25.94 6.38 23.94
CA GLY A 56 25.73 6.79 22.56
C GLY A 56 24.52 6.10 21.91
N ARG A 57 24.47 4.77 21.98
CA ARG A 57 23.36 3.96 21.47
C ARG A 57 22.03 4.30 22.15
N SER A 58 22.02 4.45 23.47
CA SER A 58 20.80 4.80 24.22
C SER A 58 20.21 6.16 23.81
N LEU A 59 21.04 7.03 23.24
CA LEU A 59 20.66 8.37 22.78
C LEU A 59 20.50 8.46 21.25
N GLY A 60 20.72 7.36 20.52
CA GLY A 60 20.65 7.32 19.05
C GLY A 60 21.80 8.04 18.35
N MET A 61 23.00 8.05 18.94
CA MET A 61 24.23 8.46 18.25
C MET A 61 24.69 7.36 17.30
N GLU A 62 25.27 7.77 16.18
CA GLU A 62 25.86 6.84 15.21
C GLU A 62 27.13 6.20 15.79
N ILE A 63 27.28 4.88 15.68
CA ILE A 63 28.49 4.17 16.13
C ILE A 63 29.28 3.70 14.92
N MET A 64 30.53 4.13 14.82
CA MET A 64 31.40 3.84 13.69
C MET A 64 32.74 3.28 14.16
N TYR A 65 33.31 2.41 13.34
CA TYR A 65 34.59 1.76 13.60
C TYR A 65 35.53 1.97 12.42
N THR A 66 36.82 2.09 12.73
CA THR A 66 37.86 1.87 11.74
C THR A 66 38.93 0.91 12.26
N THR A 67 39.47 0.09 11.36
CA THR A 67 40.57 -0.84 11.64
C THR A 67 41.60 -0.79 10.52
N ILE A 68 42.87 -0.99 10.86
CA ILE A 68 43.94 -1.21 9.91
C ILE A 68 43.80 -2.63 9.36
N GLU A 69 43.44 -2.75 8.08
CA GLU A 69 43.38 -4.03 7.36
C GLU A 69 43.66 -3.80 5.87
N SER A 70 44.49 -4.68 5.30
CA SER A 70 44.77 -4.67 3.86
C SER A 70 43.54 -5.16 3.07
N LEU A 71 43.25 -4.52 1.94
CA LEU A 71 42.24 -4.96 0.98
C LEU A 71 42.68 -6.21 0.21
N THR A 72 43.99 -6.48 0.16
CA THR A 72 44.60 -7.67 -0.44
C THR A 72 45.31 -8.53 0.60
N ALA A 73 45.35 -9.84 0.36
CA ALA A 73 46.00 -10.78 1.27
C ALA A 73 47.53 -10.59 1.37
N ASP A 74 48.17 -10.02 0.35
CA ASP A 74 49.60 -9.72 0.28
C ASP A 74 49.95 -8.29 0.76
N GLY A 75 48.95 -7.48 1.11
CA GLY A 75 49.13 -6.12 1.61
C GLY A 75 49.79 -5.15 0.61
N ARG A 76 49.66 -5.39 -0.70
CA ARG A 76 50.24 -4.52 -1.74
C ARG A 76 49.58 -3.14 -1.81
N ASP A 77 48.34 -3.05 -1.34
CA ASP A 77 47.50 -1.86 -1.30
C ASP A 77 47.80 -0.92 -0.13
N ARG A 78 48.65 -1.36 0.82
CA ARG A 78 49.10 -0.54 1.94
C ARG A 78 49.81 0.73 1.46
N SER A 79 49.60 1.80 2.22
CA SER A 79 50.34 3.06 2.08
C SER A 79 51.86 2.83 2.12
N LEU A 80 52.62 3.74 1.51
CA LEU A 80 54.08 3.67 1.53
C LEU A 80 54.63 3.66 2.96
N ASP A 81 54.07 4.47 3.85
CA ASP A 81 54.45 4.50 5.26
C ASP A 81 54.23 3.15 5.95
N HIS A 82 53.06 2.53 5.78
CA HIS A 82 52.78 1.21 6.37
C HIS A 82 53.71 0.12 5.83
N LYS A 83 54.16 0.22 4.57
CA LYS A 83 55.17 -0.68 4.01
C LYS A 83 56.54 -0.48 4.67
N LEU A 84 56.96 0.77 4.86
CA LEU A 84 58.26 1.12 5.47
C LEU A 84 58.30 0.83 6.98
N SER A 85 57.19 1.06 7.67
CA SER A 85 57.00 0.84 9.12
C SER A 85 56.61 -0.60 9.47
N ASN A 86 56.53 -1.49 8.48
CA ASN A 86 56.14 -2.89 8.60
C ASN A 86 54.79 -3.12 9.30
N ILE A 87 53.84 -2.21 9.08
CA ILE A 87 52.46 -2.36 9.58
C ILE A 87 51.70 -3.19 8.54
N PHE A 88 51.48 -4.48 8.83
CA PHE A 88 50.80 -5.40 7.94
C PHE A 88 49.73 -6.20 8.66
N ILE A 89 48.47 -5.92 8.35
CA ILE A 89 47.32 -6.71 8.77
C ILE A 89 46.69 -7.32 7.51
N PRO A 90 46.75 -8.66 7.33
CA PRO A 90 46.17 -9.32 6.17
C PRO A 90 44.64 -9.19 6.13
N LYS A 91 44.08 -9.16 4.92
CA LYS A 91 42.64 -9.17 4.69
C LYS A 91 41.96 -10.32 5.45
N ASN A 92 40.86 -10.01 6.16
CA ASN A 92 40.05 -10.95 6.92
C ASN A 92 40.79 -11.69 8.03
N SER A 93 41.93 -11.16 8.50
CA SER A 93 42.67 -11.77 9.59
C SER A 93 42.04 -11.44 10.94
N TYR A 94 42.20 -12.35 11.92
CA TYR A 94 41.79 -12.11 13.30
C TYR A 94 42.39 -10.82 13.88
N LEU A 95 43.62 -10.49 13.47
CA LEU A 95 44.34 -9.28 13.90
C LEU A 95 43.68 -7.96 13.48
N GLY A 96 42.90 -7.98 12.39
CA GLY A 96 42.16 -6.82 11.89
C GLY A 96 40.73 -6.70 12.44
N GLN A 97 40.28 -7.65 13.26
CA GLN A 97 38.97 -7.61 13.90
C GLN A 97 39.00 -6.69 15.12
N VAL A 98 37.88 -6.00 15.37
CA VAL A 98 37.67 -5.18 16.57
C VAL A 98 37.76 -6.07 17.82
N ILE A 99 38.34 -5.55 18.90
CA ILE A 99 38.42 -6.25 20.17
C ILE A 99 37.00 -6.60 20.66
N HIS A 100 36.80 -7.85 21.05
CA HIS A 100 35.50 -8.43 21.39
C HIS A 100 34.67 -7.59 22.36
N ASP A 101 35.28 -6.99 23.40
CA ASP A 101 34.57 -6.23 24.44
C ASP A 101 33.77 -5.03 23.92
N VAL A 102 34.15 -4.49 22.76
CA VAL A 102 33.54 -3.34 22.10
C VAL A 102 33.20 -3.63 20.63
N ALA A 103 33.01 -4.90 20.27
CA ALA A 103 32.74 -5.33 18.91
C ALA A 103 31.51 -4.61 18.29
N PRO A 104 31.54 -4.37 16.96
CA PRO A 104 30.40 -3.79 16.24
C PRO A 104 29.18 -4.72 16.28
N LEU A 105 27.98 -4.12 16.29
CA LEU A 105 26.70 -4.80 16.03
C LEU A 105 26.39 -4.84 14.53
N ASP A 106 25.38 -5.61 14.13
CA ASP A 106 25.04 -5.88 12.71
C ASP A 106 24.78 -4.62 11.87
N ASP A 107 24.36 -3.51 12.48
CA ASP A 107 24.03 -2.25 11.81
C ASP A 107 25.14 -1.16 11.94
N ASP A 108 26.24 -1.45 12.66
CA ASP A 108 27.31 -0.47 12.88
C ASP A 108 28.21 -0.33 11.62
N ILE A 109 28.59 0.91 11.29
CA ILE A 109 29.47 1.18 10.14
C ILE A 109 30.92 0.83 10.50
N TRP A 110 31.52 -0.10 9.76
CA TRP A 110 32.92 -0.52 9.95
C TRP A 110 33.78 -0.33 8.71
N LEU A 111 34.74 0.60 8.79
CA LEU A 111 35.62 1.01 7.69
C LEU A 111 37.05 0.51 7.86
N LYS A 112 37.49 -0.35 6.95
CA LYS A 112 38.86 -0.84 6.89
C LYS A 112 39.75 0.21 6.20
N LYS A 113 40.92 0.50 6.78
CA LYS A 113 41.88 1.47 6.24
C LYS A 113 43.28 0.88 6.07
N THR A 114 43.97 1.37 5.04
CA THR A 114 45.30 0.89 4.61
C THR A 114 46.41 1.91 4.86
N SER A 115 46.09 2.91 5.68
CA SER A 115 46.96 4.00 6.14
C SER A 115 46.59 4.41 7.56
N SER A 116 47.36 5.31 8.16
CA SER A 116 47.06 5.83 9.51
C SER A 116 45.85 6.78 9.51
N GLY A 117 45.60 7.51 8.41
CA GLY A 117 44.52 8.49 8.30
C GLY A 117 43.22 7.91 7.78
N VAL A 118 42.18 7.88 8.63
CA VAL A 118 40.85 7.39 8.24
C VAL A 118 40.23 8.20 7.10
N PHE A 119 40.40 9.52 7.09
CA PHE A 119 39.87 10.41 6.05
C PHE A 119 40.61 10.32 4.72
N ASN A 120 41.83 9.78 4.71
CA ASN A 120 42.66 9.67 3.50
C ASN A 120 42.48 8.36 2.75
N SER A 121 42.21 7.26 3.47
CA SER A 121 42.11 5.92 2.88
C SER A 121 40.73 5.29 2.99
N THR A 122 39.69 6.06 3.35
CA THR A 122 38.29 5.58 3.38
C THR A 122 37.33 6.63 2.84
N ASN A 123 36.05 6.26 2.66
CA ASN A 123 34.97 7.17 2.28
C ASN A 123 34.23 7.79 3.48
N ILE A 124 34.86 7.85 4.67
CA ILE A 124 34.20 8.29 5.90
C ILE A 124 33.59 9.71 5.82
N ASP A 125 34.25 10.67 5.15
CA ASP A 125 33.72 12.05 5.02
C ASP A 125 32.39 12.08 4.24
N TYR A 126 32.29 11.25 3.20
CA TYR A 126 31.04 11.11 2.43
C TYR A 126 29.92 10.54 3.29
N LEU A 127 30.22 9.50 4.09
CA LEU A 127 29.24 8.87 4.98
C LEU A 127 28.79 9.83 6.08
N LEU A 128 29.73 10.48 6.78
CA LEU A 128 29.44 11.44 7.84
C LEU A 128 28.55 12.60 7.34
N ARG A 129 28.79 13.09 6.11
CA ARG A 129 27.95 14.13 5.48
C ARG A 129 26.55 13.64 5.16
N ASN A 130 26.41 12.44 4.60
CA ASN A 130 25.09 11.87 4.29
C ASN A 130 24.27 11.56 5.55
N LEU A 131 24.94 11.20 6.65
CA LEU A 131 24.36 11.02 7.97
C LEU A 131 24.15 12.36 8.72
N GLN A 132 24.49 13.49 8.09
CA GLN A 132 24.35 14.84 8.65
C GLN A 132 25.06 15.01 10.00
N ILE A 133 26.18 14.31 10.19
CA ILE A 133 27.00 14.38 11.39
C ILE A 133 27.77 15.69 11.42
N ASN A 134 27.65 16.40 12.55
CA ASN A 134 28.37 17.66 12.81
C ASN A 134 29.32 17.55 14.00
N TYR A 135 29.17 16.51 14.83
CA TYR A 135 29.98 16.24 16.01
C TYR A 135 30.61 14.87 15.87
N LEU A 136 31.93 14.80 16.02
CA LEU A 136 32.66 13.53 15.94
C LEU A 136 33.37 13.29 17.27
N VAL A 137 32.88 12.29 18.01
CA VAL A 137 33.50 11.80 19.24
C VAL A 137 34.51 10.74 18.85
N ILE A 138 35.78 10.98 19.14
CA ILE A 138 36.90 10.12 18.75
C ILE A 138 37.47 9.48 20.01
N MET A 139 37.60 8.15 19.95
CA MET A 139 38.30 7.34 20.93
C MET A 139 39.03 6.20 20.22
N GLY A 140 40.13 5.69 20.77
CA GLY A 140 40.88 4.66 20.05
C GLY A 140 42.34 4.47 20.46
N MET A 141 43.04 3.71 19.62
CA MET A 141 44.42 3.29 19.84
C MET A 141 45.41 4.25 19.18
N LEU A 142 46.59 4.36 19.79
CA LEU A 142 47.67 5.27 19.40
C LEU A 142 47.22 6.74 19.33
N THR A 143 47.01 7.33 20.51
CA THR A 143 46.63 8.75 20.70
C THR A 143 47.49 9.73 19.90
N ASP A 144 48.78 9.43 19.74
CA ASP A 144 49.76 10.27 19.07
C ASP A 144 49.98 9.90 17.58
N GLN A 145 49.13 9.04 17.03
CA GLN A 145 49.16 8.63 15.63
C GLN A 145 47.75 8.70 15.01
N CYS A 146 47.08 7.55 14.80
CA CYS A 146 45.81 7.46 14.09
C CYS A 146 44.72 8.34 14.72
N VAL A 147 44.67 8.42 16.05
CA VAL A 147 43.72 9.30 16.76
C VAL A 147 44.03 10.77 16.52
N ASP A 148 45.28 11.22 16.66
CA ASP A 148 45.69 12.61 16.40
C ASP A 148 45.34 13.02 14.96
N MET A 149 45.65 12.14 14.00
CA MET A 149 45.35 12.37 12.59
C MET A 149 43.84 12.47 12.34
N ALA A 150 43.04 11.56 12.90
CA ALA A 150 41.57 11.61 12.79
C ALA A 150 41.00 12.90 13.41
N VAL A 151 41.55 13.35 14.56
CA VAL A 151 41.16 14.59 15.22
C VAL A 151 41.42 15.82 14.34
N ARG A 152 42.63 15.93 13.79
CA ARG A 152 43.02 17.09 12.96
C ARG A 152 42.27 17.12 11.64
N ASP A 153 42.21 15.99 10.94
CA ASP A 153 41.51 15.89 9.65
C ASP A 153 40.01 16.20 9.81
N ALA A 154 39.37 15.70 10.88
CA ALA A 154 37.97 16.00 11.17
C ALA A 154 37.77 17.50 11.48
N ALA A 155 38.67 18.11 12.27
CA ALA A 155 38.59 19.52 12.58
C ALA A 155 38.72 20.40 11.31
N ASP A 156 39.69 20.09 10.43
CA ASP A 156 39.91 20.82 9.17
C ASP A 156 38.74 20.64 8.18
N LYS A 157 38.03 19.50 8.25
CA LYS A 157 36.82 19.25 7.46
C LYS A 157 35.56 19.88 8.02
N GLY A 158 35.64 20.54 9.19
CA GLY A 158 34.57 21.33 9.78
C GLY A 158 33.72 20.58 10.81
N TYR A 159 34.15 19.40 11.28
CA TYR A 159 33.45 18.69 12.36
C TYR A 159 33.79 19.28 13.74
N ASN A 160 32.81 19.27 14.65
CA ASN A 160 33.03 19.59 16.06
C ASN A 160 33.61 18.37 16.76
N VAL A 161 34.94 18.34 16.92
CA VAL A 161 35.63 17.15 17.40
C VAL A 161 35.67 17.11 18.92
N ILE A 162 35.36 15.95 19.49
CA ILE A 162 35.52 15.61 20.90
C ILE A 162 36.48 14.42 20.98
N CYS A 163 37.54 14.52 21.77
CA CYS A 163 38.40 13.38 22.08
C CYS A 163 38.12 12.92 23.50
N ILE A 164 37.85 11.62 23.68
CA ILE A 164 37.67 11.01 25.00
C ILE A 164 39.04 10.53 25.48
N ASP A 165 39.66 11.24 26.42
CA ASP A 165 41.07 11.00 26.78
C ASP A 165 41.29 9.64 27.47
N ASP A 166 40.43 9.27 28.42
CA ASP A 166 40.47 8.01 29.16
C ASP A 166 39.93 6.81 28.37
N ALA A 167 39.47 7.04 27.13
CA ALA A 167 39.18 6.03 26.12
C ALA A 167 40.20 6.07 24.96
N CYS A 168 41.34 6.73 25.16
CA CYS A 168 42.47 6.78 24.23
C CYS A 168 43.76 6.35 24.93
N THR A 169 44.68 5.71 24.20
CA THR A 169 46.02 5.44 24.74
C THR A 169 47.10 5.31 23.65
N THR A 170 48.38 5.31 24.03
CA THR A 170 49.53 5.02 23.16
C THR A 170 50.62 4.33 24.00
N HIS A 171 51.84 4.15 23.50
CA HIS A 171 52.82 3.26 24.13
C HIS A 171 53.26 3.68 25.55
N THR A 172 53.15 4.97 25.89
CA THR A 172 53.55 5.50 27.21
C THR A 172 52.63 6.65 27.64
N LYS A 173 52.51 6.85 28.96
CA LYS A 173 51.76 7.96 29.55
C LYS A 173 52.23 9.32 29.01
N GLN A 174 53.54 9.53 28.95
CA GLN A 174 54.11 10.78 28.48
C GLN A 174 53.74 11.07 27.02
N ARG A 175 53.77 10.06 26.13
CA ARG A 175 53.36 10.22 24.73
C ARG A 175 51.88 10.57 24.61
N HIS A 176 51.03 9.92 25.40
CA HIS A 176 49.60 10.20 25.45
C HIS A 176 49.31 11.65 25.86
N GLU A 177 49.89 12.11 26.97
CA GLU A 177 49.75 13.48 27.46
C GLU A 177 50.31 14.52 26.48
N ASN A 178 51.46 14.23 25.86
CA ASN A 178 52.06 15.09 24.84
C ASN A 178 51.13 15.27 23.63
N ALA A 179 50.53 14.18 23.14
CA ALA A 179 49.61 14.23 22.01
C ALA A 179 48.34 15.02 22.33
N LEU A 180 47.69 14.73 23.46
CA LEU A 180 46.54 15.49 23.95
C LEU A 180 46.87 16.98 24.02
N SER A 181 48.03 17.35 24.55
CA SER A 181 48.48 18.74 24.60
C SER A 181 48.73 19.34 23.21
N ALA A 182 49.24 18.55 22.27
CA ALA A 182 49.54 18.99 20.90
C ALA A 182 48.29 19.24 20.06
N PHE A 183 47.23 18.45 20.23
CA PHE A 183 45.99 18.61 19.47
C PHE A 183 44.82 19.23 20.23
N LYS A 184 44.97 19.64 21.51
CA LYS A 184 43.92 20.36 22.28
C LYS A 184 43.38 21.61 21.57
N GLY A 185 44.16 22.16 20.63
CA GLY A 185 43.77 23.24 19.73
C GLY A 185 42.91 22.80 18.54
N TYR A 186 42.51 21.54 18.41
CA TYR A 186 41.71 20.99 17.30
C TYR A 186 40.41 20.33 17.78
N CYS A 187 40.34 19.85 19.03
CA CYS A 187 39.13 19.24 19.60
C CYS A 187 38.82 19.79 21.00
N THR A 188 37.67 19.38 21.54
CA THR A 188 37.41 19.42 22.99
C THR A 188 37.86 18.10 23.60
N ILE A 189 38.67 18.14 24.65
CA ILE A 189 39.08 16.93 25.38
C ILE A 189 38.17 16.76 26.59
N LEU A 190 37.58 15.59 26.73
CA LEU A 190 36.75 15.19 27.87
C LEU A 190 37.20 13.80 28.34
N ASN A 191 37.02 13.50 29.62
CA ASN A 191 37.00 12.11 30.06
C ASN A 191 35.59 11.51 29.91
N THR A 192 35.47 10.20 30.10
CA THR A 192 34.21 9.46 29.90
C THR A 192 33.08 9.99 30.76
N GLU A 193 33.34 10.30 32.04
CA GLU A 193 32.32 10.86 32.94
C GLU A 193 31.85 12.24 32.50
N GLN A 194 32.79 13.12 32.14
CA GLN A 194 32.47 14.46 31.66
C GLN A 194 31.65 14.41 30.36
N PHE A 195 31.97 13.48 29.47
CA PHE A 195 31.17 13.26 28.26
C PHE A 195 29.75 12.81 28.60
N ILE A 196 29.60 11.76 29.41
CA ILE A 196 28.30 11.20 29.81
C ILE A 196 27.45 12.26 30.52
N GLN A 197 28.03 12.99 31.48
CA GLN A 197 27.36 14.07 32.18
C GLN A 197 26.87 15.14 31.20
N LYS A 198 27.72 15.56 30.26
CA LYS A 198 27.39 16.65 29.33
C LYS A 198 26.32 16.27 28.31
N VAL A 199 26.27 15.02 27.85
CA VAL A 199 25.18 14.53 26.97
C VAL A 199 23.87 14.34 27.73
N GLN A 200 23.93 13.90 28.99
CA GLN A 200 22.75 13.75 29.85
C GLN A 200 22.17 15.10 30.30
N GLU A 201 23.01 16.07 30.69
CA GLU A 201 22.57 17.43 31.04
C GLU A 201 21.88 18.13 29.86
N TYR A 202 22.43 17.96 28.65
CA TYR A 202 21.79 18.50 27.44
C TYR A 202 20.40 17.88 27.20
N ASN A 203 20.25 16.56 27.39
CA ASN A 203 18.97 15.88 27.21
C ASN A 203 17.94 16.19 28.31
N SER A 204 18.38 16.36 29.56
CA SER A 204 17.53 16.80 30.67
C SER A 204 17.05 18.25 30.49
N ASN A 205 17.92 19.14 30.00
CA ASN A 205 17.56 20.52 29.70
C ASN A 205 16.63 20.62 28.47
N LEU A 206 16.72 19.71 27.50
CA LEU A 206 15.77 19.62 26.39
C LEU A 206 14.35 19.24 26.84
N LYS A 207 14.18 18.41 27.88
CA LYS A 207 12.86 18.08 28.46
C LYS A 207 12.21 19.27 29.19
N ASN A 208 12.99 20.21 29.70
CA ASN A 208 12.50 21.40 30.42
C ASN A 208 12.27 22.63 29.51
N VAL A 209 12.94 22.69 28.34
CA VAL A 209 12.82 23.83 27.40
C VAL A 209 11.71 23.62 26.36
N THR A 210 11.19 22.40 26.20
CA THR A 210 10.03 22.10 25.34
C THR A 210 8.73 22.80 25.75
N GLU A 211 8.70 23.57 26.84
CA GLU A 211 7.58 24.46 27.20
C GLU A 211 7.66 25.87 26.56
N ASN A 212 8.79 26.36 25.98
CA ASN A 212 8.86 27.73 25.41
C ASN A 212 9.95 27.97 24.30
N CYS A 213 9.63 27.68 23.02
CA CYS A 213 10.19 28.26 21.74
C CYS A 213 11.68 28.06 21.29
N PRO A 214 12.04 28.17 19.97
CA PRO A 214 12.77 27.10 19.25
C PRO A 214 14.06 27.50 18.48
N THR A 215 14.93 26.52 18.20
CA THR A 215 15.76 26.48 16.97
C THR A 215 15.90 25.02 16.53
N VAL A 216 15.27 24.70 15.40
CA VAL A 216 14.85 23.34 15.01
C VAL A 216 15.87 22.72 14.06
N LYS A 217 16.45 21.58 14.44
CA LYS A 217 16.87 20.59 13.45
C LYS A 217 15.69 19.67 13.25
N HIS A 218 15.05 19.79 12.09
CA HIS A 218 13.87 19.01 11.76
C HIS A 218 14.33 17.56 11.54
N ILE A 219 14.28 16.74 12.60
CA ILE A 219 14.11 15.31 12.41
C ILE A 219 12.76 15.19 11.70
N VAL A 220 12.82 15.02 10.37
CA VAL A 220 11.62 14.83 9.55
C VAL A 220 11.14 13.41 9.80
N GLN A 221 10.26 13.25 10.79
CA GLN A 221 9.46 12.05 10.89
C GLN A 221 8.49 12.01 9.71
N SER A 222 8.24 10.83 9.17
CA SER A 222 7.19 10.67 8.16
C SER A 222 5.87 11.16 8.77
N THR A 223 5.30 12.18 8.13
CA THR A 223 4.00 12.69 8.54
C THR A 223 2.94 11.69 8.13
N SER A 224 2.08 11.27 9.06
CA SER A 224 0.91 10.47 8.71
C SER A 224 0.02 11.26 7.77
N LEU A 225 -0.34 10.62 6.66
CA LEU A 225 -1.20 11.19 5.63
C LEU A 225 -2.52 10.45 5.61
N THR A 226 -3.62 11.19 5.56
CA THR A 226 -4.95 10.64 5.28
C THR A 226 -5.36 11.07 3.88
N THR A 227 -5.73 10.10 3.04
CA THR A 227 -6.10 10.37 1.64
C THR A 227 -7.60 10.54 1.50
N LEU A 228 -8.03 11.65 0.91
CA LEU A 228 -9.43 11.90 0.57
C LEU A 228 -9.66 11.36 -0.85
N VAL A 229 -10.44 10.27 -0.97
CA VAL A 229 -10.55 9.51 -2.22
C VAL A 229 -11.94 9.54 -2.83
N THR A 230 -12.00 9.41 -4.15
CA THR A 230 -13.18 9.13 -4.94
C THR A 230 -12.88 8.00 -5.91
N THR A 231 -13.87 7.15 -6.20
CA THR A 231 -13.77 6.15 -7.27
C THR A 231 -14.49 6.69 -8.49
N ASP A 232 -13.75 6.86 -9.57
CA ASP A 232 -14.22 7.56 -10.75
C ASP A 232 -15.12 6.69 -11.65
N LEU A 233 -15.41 7.19 -12.86
CA LEU A 233 -16.28 6.52 -13.83
C LEU A 233 -15.70 5.23 -14.41
N ILE A 234 -14.37 5.04 -14.35
CA ILE A 234 -13.68 3.86 -14.86
C ILE A 234 -13.17 2.94 -13.73
N GLY A 235 -13.67 3.14 -12.52
CA GLY A 235 -13.39 2.27 -11.37
C GLY A 235 -12.02 2.44 -10.75
N ILE A 236 -11.32 3.55 -11.03
CA ILE A 236 -10.03 3.88 -10.42
C ILE A 236 -10.25 4.79 -9.21
N THR A 237 -9.64 4.41 -8.09
CA THR A 237 -9.67 5.19 -6.86
C THR A 237 -8.58 6.27 -6.92
N ARG A 238 -8.99 7.54 -6.96
CA ARG A 238 -8.08 8.69 -7.00
C ARG A 238 -8.35 9.62 -5.83
N GLY A 239 -7.40 10.47 -5.48
CA GLY A 239 -7.58 11.35 -4.34
C GLY A 239 -6.42 12.30 -4.09
N ARG A 240 -6.49 13.01 -2.96
CA ARG A 240 -5.41 13.85 -2.46
C ARG A 240 -5.18 13.59 -0.98
N SER A 241 -3.93 13.48 -0.59
CA SER A 241 -3.56 13.26 0.80
C SER A 241 -3.36 14.59 1.54
N VAL A 242 -3.76 14.60 2.80
CA VAL A 242 -3.57 15.71 3.74
C VAL A 242 -2.87 15.18 4.98
N PRO A 243 -2.10 16.00 5.72
CA PRO A 243 -1.60 15.60 7.02
C PRO A 243 -2.75 15.18 7.94
N THR A 244 -2.67 14.00 8.56
CA THR A 244 -3.75 13.45 9.39
C THR A 244 -4.14 14.38 10.54
N TYR A 245 -3.19 15.15 11.09
CA TYR A 245 -3.46 16.12 12.16
C TYR A 245 -4.31 17.32 11.70
N ASP A 246 -4.39 17.61 10.39
CA ASP A 246 -5.20 18.69 9.82
C ASP A 246 -6.58 18.21 9.34
N LEU A 247 -6.88 16.92 9.46
CA LEU A 247 -8.06 16.29 8.88
C LEU A 247 -9.39 16.95 9.29
N GLU A 248 -9.50 17.46 10.52
CA GLU A 248 -10.75 18.08 11.00
C GLU A 248 -11.17 19.32 10.19
N LYS A 249 -10.20 20.06 9.64
CA LYS A 249 -10.46 21.16 8.72
C LYS A 249 -11.09 20.66 7.42
N TYR A 250 -10.57 19.55 6.90
CA TYR A 250 -10.99 18.99 5.62
C TYR A 250 -12.36 18.31 5.68
N PHE A 251 -12.85 17.91 6.85
CA PHE A 251 -14.25 17.49 7.00
C PHE A 251 -15.26 18.61 6.72
N LYS A 252 -14.87 19.88 6.85
CA LYS A 252 -15.75 21.02 6.56
C LYS A 252 -15.67 21.47 5.12
N THR A 253 -14.48 21.47 4.54
CA THR A 253 -14.23 22.10 3.23
C THR A 253 -13.92 21.10 2.11
N GLY A 254 -13.66 19.83 2.44
CA GLY A 254 -13.04 18.89 1.52
C GLY A 254 -11.66 19.34 1.03
N CYS A 255 -11.11 18.66 0.03
CA CYS A 255 -9.95 19.12 -0.75
C CYS A 255 -10.37 19.46 -2.19
N GLY A 256 -9.57 20.26 -2.92
CA GLY A 256 -9.90 20.63 -4.31
C GLY A 256 -9.85 19.42 -5.26
N TRP A 257 -10.69 19.43 -6.29
CA TRP A 257 -10.79 18.40 -7.33
C TRP A 257 -11.06 19.03 -8.69
N VAL A 258 -10.68 18.36 -9.78
CA VAL A 258 -10.83 18.89 -11.14
C VAL A 258 -11.91 18.09 -11.88
N PRO A 259 -12.92 18.75 -12.50
CA PRO A 259 -13.94 18.04 -13.28
C PRO A 259 -13.37 17.12 -14.36
N ALA A 260 -12.32 17.57 -15.05
CA ALA A 260 -11.64 16.84 -16.12
C ALA A 260 -11.04 15.50 -15.66
N ASP A 261 -10.77 15.30 -14.37
CA ASP A 261 -10.28 14.03 -13.84
C ASP A 261 -11.31 12.90 -14.07
N SER A 262 -12.60 13.22 -14.17
CA SER A 262 -13.66 12.24 -14.48
C SER A 262 -13.71 11.87 -15.97
N ALA A 263 -12.94 12.55 -16.81
CA ALA A 263 -12.81 12.28 -18.25
C ALA A 263 -11.52 11.51 -18.60
N LEU A 264 -10.81 10.96 -17.61
CA LEU A 264 -9.65 10.11 -17.83
C LEU A 264 -10.06 8.71 -18.31
N THR A 265 -9.40 8.21 -19.35
CA THR A 265 -9.48 6.80 -19.76
C THR A 265 -8.60 5.91 -18.87
N PRO A 266 -8.73 4.58 -18.93
CA PRO A 266 -7.82 3.66 -18.23
C PRO A 266 -6.34 3.81 -18.64
N GLN A 267 -6.06 4.50 -19.75
CA GLN A 267 -4.71 4.82 -20.23
C GLN A 267 -4.23 6.22 -19.79
N ASP A 268 -4.93 6.84 -18.84
CA ASP A 268 -4.69 8.19 -18.31
C ASP A 268 -4.64 9.28 -19.39
N VAL A 269 -5.47 9.15 -20.44
CA VAL A 269 -5.72 10.19 -21.44
C VAL A 269 -7.05 10.86 -21.14
N ILE A 270 -7.09 12.19 -21.11
CA ILE A 270 -8.35 12.93 -21.01
C ILE A 270 -9.07 12.85 -22.36
N ALA A 271 -10.32 12.39 -22.39
CA ALA A 271 -11.08 12.27 -23.62
C ALA A 271 -11.39 13.65 -24.25
N ASP A 272 -10.99 13.90 -25.49
CA ASP A 272 -11.16 15.22 -26.13
C ASP A 272 -12.62 15.68 -26.21
N ALA A 273 -13.54 14.75 -26.48
CA ALA A 273 -14.97 15.02 -26.63
C ALA A 273 -15.73 15.09 -25.29
N ASN A 274 -15.09 15.61 -24.24
CA ASN A 274 -15.69 15.74 -22.91
C ASN A 274 -16.16 17.19 -22.65
N ARG A 275 -17.09 17.36 -21.69
CA ARG A 275 -17.66 18.69 -21.36
C ARG A 275 -16.73 19.56 -20.52
N TRP A 276 -15.65 18.99 -19.99
CA TRP A 276 -14.75 19.62 -19.04
C TRP A 276 -13.50 20.11 -19.77
N GLY A 277 -13.27 21.42 -19.68
CA GLY A 277 -12.03 22.04 -20.13
C GLY A 277 -11.03 22.22 -18.98
N SER A 278 -10.12 23.17 -19.13
CA SER A 278 -9.19 23.60 -18.08
C SER A 278 -9.82 24.51 -17.00
N HIS A 279 -11.16 24.51 -16.88
CA HIS A 279 -11.92 25.41 -16.02
C HIS A 279 -12.89 24.63 -15.12
N GLY A 280 -13.23 25.23 -13.99
CA GLY A 280 -14.10 24.65 -12.97
C GLY A 280 -13.31 24.06 -11.80
N ASP A 281 -13.85 24.22 -10.60
CA ASP A 281 -13.27 23.70 -9.36
C ASP A 281 -14.33 22.93 -8.60
N LEU A 282 -14.02 21.69 -8.22
CA LEU A 282 -14.86 20.84 -7.40
C LEU A 282 -14.18 20.61 -6.05
N ARG A 283 -14.91 19.98 -5.13
CA ARG A 283 -14.38 19.53 -3.84
C ARG A 283 -14.61 18.03 -3.66
N LEU A 284 -13.62 17.31 -3.15
CA LEU A 284 -13.82 16.00 -2.54
C LEU A 284 -14.19 16.21 -1.07
N LEU A 285 -15.47 16.03 -0.75
CA LEU A 285 -16.00 16.20 0.59
C LEU A 285 -16.03 14.84 1.33
N PRO A 286 -15.19 14.65 2.36
CA PRO A 286 -15.03 13.35 3.02
C PRO A 286 -16.20 12.97 3.92
N ASP A 287 -16.63 11.71 3.81
CA ASP A 287 -17.62 11.08 4.64
C ASP A 287 -16.96 10.41 5.85
N LYS A 288 -17.10 11.00 7.05
CA LYS A 288 -16.49 10.52 8.30
C LYS A 288 -16.70 9.03 8.57
N ASN A 289 -17.85 8.49 8.18
CA ASN A 289 -18.21 7.10 8.47
C ASN A 289 -17.54 6.09 7.53
N SER A 290 -16.88 6.57 6.47
CA SER A 290 -16.25 5.75 5.44
C SER A 290 -14.73 5.59 5.61
N ARG A 291 -14.15 6.13 6.70
CA ARG A 291 -12.71 6.10 6.93
C ARG A 291 -12.20 4.67 7.08
N VAL A 292 -11.15 4.36 6.32
CA VAL A 292 -10.36 3.13 6.43
C VAL A 292 -9.02 3.48 7.07
N GLN A 293 -8.66 2.77 8.14
CA GLN A 293 -7.40 2.96 8.82
C GLN A 293 -6.78 1.61 9.19
N ILE A 294 -5.60 1.34 8.65
CA ILE A 294 -4.84 0.10 8.87
C ILE A 294 -3.45 0.50 9.37
N ALA A 295 -3.22 0.31 10.66
CA ALA A 295 -2.03 0.82 11.33
C ALA A 295 -0.73 0.09 10.91
N ASN A 296 -0.82 -1.22 10.70
CA ASN A 296 0.33 -2.09 10.40
C ASN A 296 -0.04 -3.09 9.30
N GLY A 297 0.95 -3.54 8.54
CA GLY A 297 0.81 -4.61 7.56
C GLY A 297 2.02 -5.57 7.59
N PRO A 298 2.16 -6.43 6.57
CA PRO A 298 3.28 -7.36 6.46
C PRO A 298 4.67 -6.71 6.52
N ASP A 299 4.83 -5.50 5.99
CA ASP A 299 6.07 -4.73 6.07
C ASP A 299 6.04 -3.76 7.25
N SER A 300 6.84 -4.06 8.28
CA SER A 300 6.99 -3.24 9.48
C SER A 300 7.48 -1.81 9.24
N LYS A 301 8.07 -1.53 8.06
CA LYS A 301 8.54 -0.19 7.67
C LYS A 301 7.52 0.59 6.85
N SER A 302 6.44 -0.05 6.38
CA SER A 302 5.40 0.61 5.60
C SER A 302 4.62 1.60 6.46
N THR A 303 4.26 2.75 5.88
CA THR A 303 3.36 3.70 6.54
C THR A 303 1.94 3.12 6.63
N PRO A 304 1.14 3.53 7.63
CA PRO A 304 -0.27 3.14 7.72
C PRO A 304 -1.05 3.47 6.44
N LEU A 305 -2.00 2.61 6.08
CA LEU A 305 -2.99 2.90 5.03
C LEU A 305 -4.17 3.64 5.67
N ASP A 306 -4.36 4.92 5.33
CA ASP A 306 -5.42 5.75 5.88
C ASP A 306 -6.08 6.60 4.78
N TYR A 307 -7.37 6.35 4.52
CA TYR A 307 -8.14 7.09 3.52
C TYR A 307 -9.61 7.18 3.86
N ILE A 308 -10.31 8.13 3.24
CA ILE A 308 -11.74 8.41 3.46
C ILE A 308 -12.42 8.61 2.12
N HIS A 309 -13.54 7.91 1.90
CA HIS A 309 -14.35 8.10 0.70
C HIS A 309 -15.05 9.45 0.73
N CYS A 310 -15.11 10.08 -0.44
CA CYS A 310 -15.63 11.42 -0.60
C CYS A 310 -16.78 11.45 -1.61
N ASP A 311 -17.76 12.31 -1.34
CA ASP A 311 -18.64 12.79 -2.39
C ASP A 311 -17.88 13.87 -3.19
N ILE A 312 -18.08 13.90 -4.50
CA ILE A 312 -17.64 15.02 -5.33
C ILE A 312 -18.75 16.06 -5.29
N VAL A 313 -18.43 17.27 -4.85
CA VAL A 313 -19.38 18.37 -4.69
C VAL A 313 -18.90 19.62 -5.40
N GLU A 314 -19.86 20.46 -5.80
CA GLU A 314 -19.62 21.82 -6.25
C GLU A 314 -19.08 22.70 -5.09
N THR A 315 -18.57 23.88 -5.40
CA THR A 315 -18.03 24.79 -4.37
C THR A 315 -19.06 25.29 -3.35
N ASP A 316 -20.34 25.19 -3.67
CA ASP A 316 -21.46 25.49 -2.76
C ASP A 316 -21.89 24.28 -1.88
N GLY A 317 -21.25 23.13 -2.08
CA GLY A 317 -21.51 21.89 -1.34
C GLY A 317 -22.60 20.99 -1.93
N GLN A 318 -23.23 21.36 -3.05
CA GLN A 318 -24.17 20.47 -3.74
C GLN A 318 -23.43 19.29 -4.37
N ILE A 319 -24.01 18.10 -4.28
CA ILE A 319 -23.45 16.90 -4.92
C ILE A 319 -23.35 17.14 -6.42
N TRP A 320 -22.16 16.95 -6.97
CA TRP A 320 -21.91 17.12 -8.39
C TRP A 320 -22.59 16.02 -9.20
N ASP A 321 -23.19 16.39 -10.33
CA ASP A 321 -23.98 15.49 -11.19
C ASP A 321 -23.19 14.28 -11.71
N CYS A 322 -21.87 14.37 -11.77
CA CYS A 322 -20.99 13.29 -12.22
C CYS A 322 -20.40 12.46 -11.07
N CYS A 323 -20.82 12.67 -9.81
CA CYS A 323 -20.35 11.88 -8.67
C CYS A 323 -21.01 10.49 -8.63
N PRO A 324 -20.25 9.38 -8.82
CA PRO A 324 -20.82 8.02 -8.77
C PRO A 324 -21.40 7.66 -7.40
N ARG A 325 -20.68 8.03 -6.33
CA ARG A 325 -21.10 7.86 -4.93
C ARG A 325 -22.41 8.60 -4.64
N GLY A 326 -22.53 9.83 -5.12
CA GLY A 326 -23.73 10.65 -5.01
C GLY A 326 -24.94 10.07 -5.76
N LEU A 327 -24.71 9.56 -6.98
CA LEU A 327 -25.74 8.87 -7.76
C LEU A 327 -26.31 7.65 -7.00
N LEU A 328 -25.44 6.84 -6.39
CA LEU A 328 -25.86 5.69 -5.58
C LEU A 328 -26.66 6.11 -4.34
N LYS A 329 -26.21 7.15 -3.62
CA LYS A 329 -26.95 7.70 -2.46
C LYS A 329 -28.37 8.10 -2.85
N ARG A 330 -28.54 8.76 -3.99
CA ARG A 330 -29.85 9.19 -4.50
C ARG A 330 -30.76 7.99 -4.79
N GLU A 331 -30.24 6.96 -5.43
CA GLU A 331 -31.02 5.76 -5.75
C GLU A 331 -31.41 4.97 -4.50
N MET A 332 -30.48 4.79 -3.55
CA MET A 332 -30.75 4.17 -2.26
C MET A 332 -31.85 4.92 -1.48
N GLN A 333 -31.77 6.25 -1.43
CA GLN A 333 -32.79 7.08 -0.80
C GLN A 333 -34.16 6.96 -1.50
N TYR A 334 -34.18 6.75 -2.82
CA TYR A 334 -35.43 6.53 -3.54
C TYR A 334 -36.10 5.23 -3.08
N TYR A 335 -35.37 4.12 -3.03
CA TYR A 335 -35.89 2.84 -2.52
C TYR A 335 -36.47 2.99 -1.11
N GLN A 336 -35.73 3.64 -0.21
CA GLN A 336 -36.17 3.80 1.16
C GLN A 336 -37.39 4.73 1.28
N ASN A 337 -37.32 5.93 0.69
CA ASN A 337 -38.31 6.98 0.92
C ASN A 337 -39.56 6.86 0.05
N LYS A 338 -39.46 6.25 -1.13
CA LYS A 338 -40.57 6.14 -2.09
C LYS A 338 -41.17 4.73 -2.14
N LEU A 339 -40.36 3.70 -1.94
CA LEU A 339 -40.82 2.31 -2.01
C LEU A 339 -40.95 1.65 -0.63
N GLY A 340 -40.42 2.24 0.44
CA GLY A 340 -40.43 1.63 1.77
C GLY A 340 -39.56 0.36 1.83
N MET A 341 -38.47 0.34 1.07
CA MET A 341 -37.61 -0.82 0.88
C MET A 341 -36.19 -0.54 1.36
N LYS A 342 -35.60 -1.49 2.07
CA LYS A 342 -34.19 -1.49 2.45
C LYS A 342 -33.45 -2.52 1.60
N ILE A 343 -32.33 -2.12 1.03
CA ILE A 343 -31.52 -2.98 0.16
C ILE A 343 -30.33 -3.49 0.96
N ASN A 344 -30.00 -4.77 0.81
CA ASN A 344 -28.75 -5.33 1.33
C ASN A 344 -27.94 -5.89 0.16
N VAL A 345 -26.63 -5.62 0.18
CA VAL A 345 -25.72 -5.90 -0.93
C VAL A 345 -24.40 -6.45 -0.42
N ALA A 346 -23.87 -7.46 -1.10
CA ALA A 346 -22.48 -7.91 -1.00
C ALA A 346 -21.91 -8.09 -2.42
N PHE A 347 -20.64 -7.73 -2.63
CA PHE A 347 -19.95 -8.13 -3.84
C PHE A 347 -19.04 -9.32 -3.51
N GLU A 348 -18.67 -10.09 -4.52
CA GLU A 348 -17.62 -11.10 -4.44
C GLU A 348 -16.57 -10.69 -5.46
N HIS A 349 -15.31 -10.59 -5.04
CA HIS A 349 -14.21 -10.19 -5.94
C HIS A 349 -13.25 -11.34 -6.11
N GLU A 350 -13.15 -11.81 -7.35
CA GLU A 350 -12.06 -12.67 -7.79
C GLU A 350 -10.87 -11.80 -8.22
N PHE A 351 -9.65 -12.29 -7.97
CA PHE A 351 -8.42 -11.64 -8.42
C PHE A 351 -7.30 -12.65 -8.65
N THR A 352 -6.33 -12.27 -9.47
CA THR A 352 -5.13 -13.06 -9.74
C THR A 352 -3.93 -12.47 -9.03
N LEU A 353 -3.21 -13.28 -8.25
CA LEU A 353 -1.91 -12.93 -7.71
C LEU A 353 -0.79 -13.31 -8.68
N MET A 354 0.12 -12.39 -8.89
CA MET A 354 1.27 -12.52 -9.76
C MET A 354 2.53 -12.19 -8.98
N ASN A 355 3.61 -12.92 -9.23
CA ASN A 355 4.91 -12.66 -8.64
C ASN A 355 5.98 -12.83 -9.72
N LYS A 356 6.86 -11.83 -9.85
CA LYS A 356 7.91 -11.78 -10.88
C LYS A 356 8.93 -12.91 -10.76
N THR A 357 9.03 -13.55 -9.59
CA THR A 357 9.98 -14.63 -9.31
C THR A 357 9.32 -15.96 -8.98
N ASP A 358 7.99 -16.08 -9.12
CA ASP A 358 7.31 -17.32 -8.73
C ASP A 358 7.59 -18.45 -9.73
N THR A 359 8.49 -19.34 -9.34
CA THR A 359 8.85 -20.56 -10.07
C THR A 359 8.02 -21.76 -9.61
N HIS A 360 7.05 -21.58 -8.72
CA HIS A 360 6.26 -22.70 -8.22
C HIS A 360 5.27 -23.19 -9.30
N PRO A 361 5.10 -24.52 -9.44
CA PRO A 361 4.13 -25.05 -10.38
C PRO A 361 2.72 -24.65 -9.97
N ALA A 362 1.84 -24.44 -10.96
CA ALA A 362 0.42 -24.22 -10.72
C ALA A 362 -0.15 -25.32 -9.81
N GLN A 363 -0.88 -24.92 -8.77
CA GLN A 363 -1.53 -25.84 -7.86
C GLN A 363 -2.92 -26.23 -8.36
N PRO A 364 -3.43 -27.41 -8.00
CA PRO A 364 -4.80 -27.78 -8.34
C PRO A 364 -5.81 -26.74 -7.83
N SER A 365 -6.81 -26.44 -8.66
CA SER A 365 -7.94 -25.57 -8.34
C SER A 365 -8.61 -25.95 -7.02
N PHE A 366 -9.05 -24.95 -6.24
CA PHE A 366 -9.70 -25.13 -4.94
C PHE A 366 -8.91 -25.93 -3.88
N SER A 367 -7.63 -26.23 -4.12
CA SER A 367 -6.85 -27.07 -3.21
C SER A 367 -6.32 -26.28 -2.02
N LEU A 368 -6.23 -26.96 -0.88
CA LEU A 368 -5.54 -26.45 0.31
C LEU A 368 -4.08 -26.04 -0.01
N ARG A 369 -3.44 -26.73 -0.96
CA ARG A 369 -2.07 -26.40 -1.38
C ARG A 369 -1.99 -25.05 -2.08
N SER A 370 -2.96 -24.72 -2.95
CA SER A 370 -3.08 -23.39 -3.58
C SER A 370 -3.27 -22.29 -2.54
N GLN A 371 -4.10 -22.53 -1.52
CA GLN A 371 -4.32 -21.58 -0.43
C GLN A 371 -3.07 -21.41 0.47
N ARG A 372 -2.37 -22.51 0.76
CA ARG A 372 -1.16 -22.51 1.60
C ARG A 372 0.07 -21.91 0.91
N GLN A 373 0.12 -21.90 -0.42
CA GLN A 373 1.19 -21.24 -1.17
C GLN A 373 1.26 -19.73 -0.85
N GLN A 374 0.12 -19.10 -0.61
CA GLN A 374 0.01 -17.67 -0.29
C GLN A 374 -0.41 -17.43 1.17
N ASN A 375 0.09 -18.26 2.10
CA ASN A 375 -0.36 -18.28 3.50
C ASN A 375 -0.17 -16.93 4.24
N GLN A 376 0.94 -16.22 3.99
CA GLN A 376 1.14 -14.89 4.60
C GLN A 376 0.16 -13.87 4.03
N PHE A 377 0.00 -13.85 2.71
CA PHE A 377 -0.90 -12.94 2.03
C PHE A 377 -2.35 -13.09 2.51
N SER A 378 -2.90 -14.30 2.53
CA SER A 378 -4.30 -14.53 2.92
C SER A 378 -4.56 -14.14 4.38
N SER A 379 -3.65 -14.47 5.30
CA SER A 379 -3.77 -14.10 6.71
C SER A 379 -3.71 -12.58 6.93
N TRP A 380 -2.76 -11.90 6.27
CA TRP A 380 -2.63 -10.44 6.38
C TRP A 380 -3.79 -9.72 5.70
N LEU A 381 -4.28 -10.21 4.57
CA LEU A 381 -5.43 -9.64 3.87
C LEU A 381 -6.67 -9.72 4.77
N MET A 382 -7.02 -10.89 5.30
CA MET A 382 -8.18 -11.06 6.17
C MET A 382 -8.10 -10.17 7.42
N SER A 383 -6.92 -10.07 8.04
CA SER A 383 -6.70 -9.22 9.22
C SER A 383 -6.87 -7.73 8.89
N SER A 384 -6.37 -7.31 7.72
CA SER A 384 -6.40 -5.91 7.25
C SER A 384 -7.83 -5.49 6.86
N LEU A 385 -8.58 -6.38 6.19
CA LEU A 385 -9.99 -6.18 5.88
C LEU A 385 -10.85 -6.10 7.16
N GLN A 386 -10.55 -6.93 8.16
CA GLN A 386 -11.22 -6.87 9.45
C GLN A 386 -10.93 -5.55 10.18
N ALA A 387 -9.68 -5.09 10.18
CA ALA A 387 -9.29 -3.80 10.77
C ALA A 387 -9.95 -2.61 10.05
N ALA A 388 -10.14 -2.71 8.73
CA ALA A 388 -10.88 -1.75 7.92
C ALA A 388 -12.42 -1.88 8.03
N HIS A 389 -12.93 -2.71 8.95
CA HIS A 389 -14.38 -2.94 9.18
C HIS A 389 -15.15 -3.42 7.93
N VAL A 390 -14.46 -4.11 7.01
CA VAL A 390 -15.07 -4.71 5.80
C VAL A 390 -15.90 -5.96 6.12
N GLN A 391 -15.69 -6.56 7.29
CA GLN A 391 -16.37 -7.81 7.74
C GLN A 391 -16.17 -8.98 6.76
N PRO A 392 -14.91 -9.38 6.48
CA PRO A 392 -14.63 -10.51 5.60
C PRO A 392 -15.12 -11.83 6.21
N GLU A 393 -15.57 -12.76 5.37
CA GLU A 393 -16.11 -14.06 5.80
C GLU A 393 -15.25 -15.23 5.33
N MET A 394 -14.92 -15.29 4.04
CA MET A 394 -14.14 -16.39 3.48
C MET A 394 -13.01 -15.86 2.60
N PHE A 395 -11.91 -16.62 2.59
CA PHE A 395 -10.85 -16.53 1.59
C PHE A 395 -10.69 -17.93 0.99
N LEU A 396 -10.73 -18.04 -0.33
CA LEU A 396 -10.60 -19.32 -1.03
C LEU A 396 -9.69 -19.20 -2.25
N SER A 397 -9.04 -20.32 -2.59
CA SER A 397 -8.42 -20.49 -3.91
C SER A 397 -9.52 -20.81 -4.91
N GLU A 398 -9.47 -20.17 -6.07
CA GLU A 398 -10.48 -20.31 -7.12
C GLU A 398 -10.06 -21.32 -8.20
N TYR A 399 -10.82 -21.39 -9.29
CA TYR A 399 -10.58 -22.30 -10.40
C TYR A 399 -9.24 -22.03 -11.10
N GLY A 400 -8.89 -20.76 -11.31
CA GLY A 400 -7.68 -20.35 -12.00
C GLY A 400 -6.39 -20.51 -11.18
N PRO A 401 -5.24 -20.69 -11.86
CA PRO A 401 -3.94 -20.69 -11.18
C PRO A 401 -3.69 -19.33 -10.53
N ASN A 402 -3.30 -19.34 -9.25
CA ASN A 402 -3.10 -18.14 -8.42
C ASN A 402 -4.32 -17.20 -8.38
N GLN A 403 -5.51 -17.73 -8.68
CA GLN A 403 -6.77 -17.02 -8.55
C GLN A 403 -7.32 -17.23 -7.15
N TYR A 404 -7.78 -16.15 -6.53
CA TYR A 404 -8.35 -16.16 -5.19
C TYR A 404 -9.61 -15.31 -5.16
N GLU A 405 -10.46 -15.60 -4.19
CA GLU A 405 -11.69 -14.85 -3.92
C GLU A 405 -11.78 -14.53 -2.44
N VAL A 406 -12.32 -13.35 -2.13
CA VAL A 406 -12.73 -12.96 -0.78
C VAL A 406 -14.21 -12.59 -0.77
N THR A 407 -14.95 -13.21 0.14
CA THR A 407 -16.36 -12.88 0.40
C THR A 407 -16.51 -12.12 1.71
N TYR A 408 -17.62 -11.40 1.85
CA TYR A 408 -17.86 -10.53 3.01
C TYR A 408 -19.35 -10.31 3.25
N ARG A 409 -19.66 -9.84 4.46
CA ARG A 409 -21.05 -9.68 4.89
C ARG A 409 -21.81 -8.63 4.08
N PRO A 410 -23.10 -8.88 3.79
CA PRO A 410 -23.98 -7.87 3.21
C PRO A 410 -24.09 -6.61 4.08
N SER A 411 -24.26 -5.46 3.42
CA SER A 411 -24.49 -4.16 4.07
C SER A 411 -25.43 -3.30 3.22
N ASP A 412 -25.76 -2.09 3.67
CA ASP A 412 -26.49 -1.15 2.82
C ASP A 412 -25.70 -0.83 1.53
N PRO A 413 -26.37 -0.37 0.45
CA PRO A 413 -25.72 -0.19 -0.85
C PRO A 413 -24.47 0.68 -0.83
N LEU A 414 -24.47 1.78 -0.06
CA LEU A 414 -23.34 2.70 -0.04
C LEU A 414 -22.13 2.04 0.64
N THR A 415 -22.35 1.46 1.83
CA THR A 415 -21.30 0.72 2.56
C THR A 415 -20.78 -0.46 1.73
N ALA A 416 -21.64 -1.18 1.01
CA ALA A 416 -21.25 -2.31 0.18
C ALA A 416 -20.35 -1.90 -0.99
N ALA A 417 -20.68 -0.79 -1.66
CA ALA A 417 -19.85 -0.24 -2.73
C ALA A 417 -18.50 0.29 -2.20
N ASP A 418 -18.48 0.86 -1.00
CA ASP A 418 -17.23 1.27 -0.33
C ASP A 418 -16.37 0.07 0.02
N ARG A 419 -16.98 -0.99 0.55
CA ARG A 419 -16.30 -2.27 0.81
C ARG A 419 -15.69 -2.86 -0.45
N ALA A 420 -16.40 -2.81 -1.58
CA ALA A 420 -15.88 -3.27 -2.86
C ALA A 420 -14.61 -2.51 -3.28
N VAL A 421 -14.56 -1.19 -3.06
CA VAL A 421 -13.34 -0.39 -3.27
C VAL A 421 -12.27 -0.76 -2.25
N ASN A 422 -12.62 -0.83 -0.97
CA ASN A 422 -11.69 -1.15 0.11
C ASN A 422 -11.00 -2.49 -0.13
N ILE A 423 -11.72 -3.50 -0.60
CA ILE A 423 -11.16 -4.82 -0.91
C ILE A 423 -10.09 -4.71 -1.98
N ARG A 424 -10.36 -3.97 -3.06
CA ARG A 424 -9.40 -3.78 -4.15
C ARG A 424 -8.15 -3.07 -3.66
N GLU A 425 -8.30 -1.95 -2.96
CA GLU A 425 -7.16 -1.14 -2.51
C GLU A 425 -6.36 -1.81 -1.39
N ILE A 426 -7.02 -2.45 -0.42
CA ILE A 426 -6.34 -3.19 0.66
C ILE A 426 -5.63 -4.41 0.09
N THR A 427 -6.25 -5.13 -0.84
CA THR A 427 -5.60 -6.26 -1.52
C THR A 427 -4.34 -5.83 -2.28
N ARG A 428 -4.40 -4.70 -3.00
CA ARG A 428 -3.25 -4.10 -3.68
C ARG A 428 -2.15 -3.69 -2.70
N ASP A 429 -2.50 -3.04 -1.59
CA ASP A 429 -1.51 -2.61 -0.60
C ASP A 429 -0.83 -3.79 0.11
N ILE A 430 -1.58 -4.83 0.49
CA ILE A 430 -1.01 -6.04 1.11
C ILE A 430 -0.14 -6.81 0.11
N ALA A 431 -0.56 -6.91 -1.16
CA ALA A 431 0.27 -7.50 -2.20
C ALA A 431 1.59 -6.72 -2.36
N ARG A 432 1.52 -5.39 -2.44
CA ARG A 432 2.70 -4.50 -2.53
C ARG A 432 3.67 -4.70 -1.38
N GLN A 433 3.19 -4.80 -0.14
CA GLN A 433 4.05 -5.02 1.05
C GLN A 433 4.73 -6.40 1.07
N LEU A 434 4.23 -7.36 0.29
CA LEU A 434 4.79 -8.71 0.15
C LEU A 434 5.54 -8.92 -1.16
N ASP A 435 5.85 -7.84 -1.90
CA ASP A 435 6.47 -7.89 -3.23
C ASP A 435 5.67 -8.72 -4.26
N LEU A 436 4.35 -8.80 -4.07
CA LEU A 436 3.40 -9.40 -5.00
C LEU A 436 2.73 -8.32 -5.85
N THR A 437 2.18 -8.71 -6.99
CA THR A 437 1.28 -7.90 -7.81
C THR A 437 -0.08 -8.57 -7.85
N VAL A 438 -1.16 -7.79 -7.83
CA VAL A 438 -2.52 -8.29 -7.98
C VAL A 438 -3.16 -7.68 -9.22
N SER A 439 -4.01 -8.45 -9.88
CA SER A 439 -4.89 -7.94 -10.94
C SER A 439 -6.33 -8.36 -10.70
N PHE A 440 -7.23 -7.38 -10.81
CA PHE A 440 -8.68 -7.55 -10.86
C PHE A 440 -9.24 -7.48 -12.29
N ALA A 441 -8.36 -7.43 -13.30
CA ALA A 441 -8.78 -7.42 -14.69
C ALA A 441 -9.59 -8.68 -15.03
N PRO A 442 -10.57 -8.59 -15.95
CA PRO A 442 -11.51 -9.67 -16.22
C PRO A 442 -10.80 -10.89 -16.80
N LEU A 443 -9.71 -10.68 -17.54
CA LEU A 443 -8.79 -11.69 -18.04
C LEU A 443 -7.36 -11.16 -18.00
N THR A 444 -6.44 -11.97 -17.51
CA THR A 444 -4.99 -11.67 -17.47
C THR A 444 -4.23 -12.29 -18.65
N SER A 445 -4.82 -13.26 -19.33
CA SER A 445 -4.32 -13.86 -20.58
C SER A 445 -5.49 -14.45 -21.38
N VAL A 446 -5.35 -14.59 -22.71
CA VAL A 446 -6.45 -15.03 -23.60
C VAL A 446 -7.00 -16.42 -23.25
N ASN A 447 -6.13 -17.32 -22.78
CA ASN A 447 -6.49 -18.69 -22.39
C ASN A 447 -6.58 -18.87 -20.87
N GLY A 448 -6.52 -17.77 -20.12
CA GLY A 448 -6.62 -17.77 -18.66
C GLY A 448 -8.05 -17.97 -18.17
N ILE A 449 -8.17 -18.25 -16.87
CA ILE A 449 -9.45 -18.19 -16.18
C ILE A 449 -9.77 -16.73 -15.88
N SER A 450 -11.04 -16.36 -16.05
CA SER A 450 -11.49 -14.97 -15.86
C SER A 450 -11.70 -14.63 -14.40
N ASN A 451 -11.47 -13.36 -14.03
CA ASN A 451 -11.91 -12.81 -12.75
C ASN A 451 -13.28 -12.14 -12.92
N GLY A 452 -14.26 -12.59 -12.14
CA GLY A 452 -15.58 -12.00 -12.01
C GLY A 452 -15.71 -11.05 -10.83
N VAL A 453 -16.76 -10.24 -10.90
CA VAL A 453 -17.37 -9.65 -9.71
C VAL A 453 -18.82 -10.10 -9.68
N HIS A 454 -19.23 -10.80 -8.64
CA HIS A 454 -20.64 -11.15 -8.43
C HIS A 454 -21.26 -10.19 -7.43
N LEU A 455 -22.54 -9.85 -7.63
CA LEU A 455 -23.25 -8.90 -6.78
C LEU A 455 -24.51 -9.57 -6.23
N HIS A 456 -24.50 -9.88 -4.94
CA HIS A 456 -25.63 -10.44 -4.22
C HIS A 456 -26.51 -9.32 -3.70
N ILE A 457 -27.81 -9.40 -4.01
CA ILE A 457 -28.80 -8.38 -3.62
C ILE A 457 -30.00 -9.07 -2.97
N SER A 458 -30.35 -8.60 -1.78
CA SER A 458 -31.67 -8.84 -1.18
C SER A 458 -32.35 -7.50 -0.87
N ILE A 459 -33.67 -7.54 -0.77
CA ILE A 459 -34.48 -6.38 -0.40
C ILE A 459 -35.40 -6.81 0.73
N ASP A 460 -35.43 -6.01 1.78
CA ASP A 460 -36.35 -6.12 2.90
C ASP A 460 -37.33 -4.93 2.89
N ASP A 461 -38.45 -5.08 3.57
CA ASP A 461 -39.24 -3.92 3.99
C ASP A 461 -38.54 -3.17 5.13
N LEU A 462 -39.10 -2.02 5.54
CA LEU A 462 -38.54 -1.23 6.65
C LEU A 462 -38.58 -1.94 8.02
N ASN A 463 -39.33 -3.04 8.15
CA ASN A 463 -39.41 -3.86 9.37
C ASN A 463 -38.45 -5.07 9.33
N GLY A 464 -37.69 -5.24 8.24
CA GLY A 464 -36.75 -6.35 8.08
C GLY A 464 -37.37 -7.64 7.52
N LYS A 465 -38.56 -7.58 6.92
CA LYS A 465 -39.15 -8.74 6.22
C LYS A 465 -38.55 -8.87 4.81
N PRO A 466 -37.95 -10.03 4.45
CA PRO A 466 -37.45 -10.27 3.09
C PRO A 466 -38.57 -10.17 2.05
N LEU A 467 -38.36 -9.35 1.02
CA LEU A 467 -39.33 -9.07 -0.03
C LEU A 467 -39.10 -9.88 -1.31
N PHE A 468 -37.93 -10.51 -1.50
CA PHE A 468 -37.67 -11.39 -2.63
C PHE A 468 -38.11 -12.84 -2.42
N TYR A 469 -38.33 -13.25 -1.17
CA TYR A 469 -38.73 -14.61 -0.82
C TYR A 469 -40.26 -14.75 -0.69
N ASP A 470 -40.81 -15.79 -1.30
CA ASP A 470 -42.20 -16.24 -1.10
C ASP A 470 -42.26 -17.76 -1.20
N GLU A 471 -42.49 -18.44 -0.07
CA GLU A 471 -42.55 -19.91 0.02
C GLU A 471 -43.63 -20.56 -0.86
N ASN A 472 -44.66 -19.81 -1.24
CA ASN A 472 -45.79 -20.32 -2.01
C ASN A 472 -45.61 -20.18 -3.53
N ARG A 473 -44.48 -19.61 -3.98
CA ARG A 473 -44.20 -19.36 -5.39
C ARG A 473 -43.10 -20.26 -5.95
N PRO A 474 -43.11 -20.53 -7.27
CA PRO A 474 -42.04 -21.28 -7.92
C PRO A 474 -40.65 -20.70 -7.60
N PHE A 475 -39.70 -21.57 -7.27
CA PHE A 475 -38.32 -21.21 -6.89
C PHE A 475 -38.21 -20.26 -5.68
N ASN A 476 -39.29 -20.16 -4.91
CA ASN A 476 -39.46 -19.26 -3.77
C ASN A 476 -39.27 -17.77 -4.11
N LEU A 477 -39.42 -17.40 -5.39
CA LEU A 477 -39.25 -16.01 -5.85
C LEU A 477 -40.59 -15.26 -5.76
N SER A 478 -40.60 -14.19 -4.98
CA SER A 478 -41.79 -13.34 -4.82
C SER A 478 -42.13 -12.59 -6.12
N THR A 479 -43.36 -12.05 -6.20
CA THR A 479 -43.74 -11.15 -7.31
C THR A 479 -42.87 -9.90 -7.39
N ILE A 480 -42.40 -9.38 -6.26
CA ILE A 480 -41.47 -8.23 -6.24
C ILE A 480 -40.11 -8.66 -6.82
N GLY A 481 -39.61 -9.84 -6.44
CA GLY A 481 -38.36 -10.39 -6.98
C GLY A 481 -38.43 -10.67 -8.48
N GLU A 482 -39.58 -11.14 -8.97
CA GLU A 482 -39.83 -11.32 -10.41
C GLU A 482 -39.79 -9.97 -11.16
N HIS A 483 -40.53 -8.97 -10.67
CA HIS A 483 -40.55 -7.64 -11.30
C HIS A 483 -39.18 -6.98 -11.29
N TRP A 484 -38.46 -7.06 -10.17
CA TRP A 484 -37.11 -6.53 -10.05
C TRP A 484 -36.16 -7.21 -11.05
N SER A 485 -36.18 -8.54 -11.12
CA SER A 485 -35.36 -9.30 -12.06
C SER A 485 -35.70 -8.99 -13.52
N ALA A 486 -37.00 -8.85 -13.84
CA ALA A 486 -37.46 -8.46 -15.17
C ALA A 486 -36.95 -7.06 -15.57
N GLY A 487 -36.90 -6.12 -14.62
CA GLY A 487 -36.30 -4.79 -14.83
C GLY A 487 -34.81 -4.85 -15.16
N VAL A 488 -34.05 -5.63 -14.38
CA VAL A 488 -32.61 -5.82 -14.65
C VAL A 488 -32.39 -6.48 -16.01
N LEU A 489 -33.15 -7.52 -16.36
CA LEU A 489 -33.07 -8.15 -17.68
C LEU A 489 -33.45 -7.18 -18.81
N HIS A 490 -34.50 -6.38 -18.64
CA HIS A 490 -34.93 -5.39 -19.63
C HIS A 490 -33.81 -4.38 -19.98
N HIS A 491 -32.94 -4.08 -19.01
CA HIS A 491 -31.83 -3.14 -19.15
C HIS A 491 -30.47 -3.79 -19.35
N LEU A 492 -30.38 -5.12 -19.37
CA LEU A 492 -29.13 -5.86 -19.21
C LEU A 492 -28.08 -5.51 -20.27
N ALA A 493 -28.49 -5.39 -21.53
CA ALA A 493 -27.57 -5.04 -22.61
C ALA A 493 -26.95 -3.64 -22.45
N ALA A 494 -27.71 -2.68 -21.91
CA ALA A 494 -27.19 -1.35 -21.58
C ALA A 494 -26.35 -1.37 -20.29
N LEU A 495 -26.72 -2.19 -19.31
CA LEU A 495 -25.97 -2.38 -18.07
C LEU A 495 -24.56 -2.90 -18.34
N CYS A 496 -24.36 -3.80 -19.32
CA CYS A 496 -23.05 -4.32 -19.70
C CYS A 496 -22.03 -3.21 -20.00
N ALA A 497 -22.48 -2.07 -20.56
CA ALA A 497 -21.59 -0.95 -20.83
C ALA A 497 -20.96 -0.36 -19.56
N ILE A 498 -21.63 -0.52 -18.40
CA ILE A 498 -21.27 0.05 -17.10
C ILE A 498 -20.64 -1.01 -16.19
N THR A 499 -21.20 -2.22 -16.17
CA THR A 499 -20.80 -3.32 -15.27
C THR A 499 -19.66 -4.16 -15.83
N ALA A 500 -19.52 -4.21 -17.15
CA ALA A 500 -18.44 -4.84 -17.90
C ALA A 500 -17.79 -3.80 -18.86
N PRO A 501 -17.17 -2.74 -18.31
CA PRO A 501 -16.98 -1.48 -19.01
C PRO A 501 -15.69 -1.38 -19.82
N THR A 502 -14.91 -2.45 -19.98
CA THR A 502 -13.66 -2.43 -20.73
C THR A 502 -13.71 -3.40 -21.91
N PRO A 503 -12.92 -3.21 -22.98
CA PRO A 503 -12.87 -4.14 -24.11
C PRO A 503 -12.54 -5.58 -23.69
N VAL A 504 -11.65 -5.77 -22.71
CA VAL A 504 -11.28 -7.10 -22.18
C VAL A 504 -12.44 -7.79 -21.44
N SER A 505 -13.40 -7.04 -20.90
CA SER A 505 -14.62 -7.61 -20.28
C SER A 505 -15.40 -8.49 -21.26
N TYR A 506 -15.38 -8.18 -22.55
CA TYR A 506 -16.10 -8.93 -23.59
C TYR A 506 -15.33 -10.15 -24.11
N LEU A 507 -14.05 -10.27 -23.75
CA LEU A 507 -13.33 -11.53 -23.86
C LEU A 507 -13.76 -12.50 -22.75
N ARG A 508 -14.13 -11.98 -21.56
CA ARG A 508 -14.74 -12.75 -20.47
C ARG A 508 -16.20 -13.13 -20.78
N LEU A 509 -17.05 -12.20 -21.22
CA LEU A 509 -18.49 -12.41 -21.48
C LEU A 509 -18.77 -13.23 -22.77
N LYS A 510 -18.25 -14.46 -22.84
CA LYS A 510 -18.45 -15.42 -23.93
C LYS A 510 -19.22 -16.66 -23.45
N PRO A 511 -20.03 -17.31 -24.30
CA PRO A 511 -20.67 -18.58 -23.95
C PRO A 511 -19.66 -19.62 -23.45
N ARG A 512 -20.05 -20.47 -22.48
CA ARG A 512 -19.23 -21.56 -21.89
C ARG A 512 -18.02 -21.13 -21.03
N HIS A 513 -17.94 -19.87 -20.64
CA HIS A 513 -16.92 -19.36 -19.70
C HIS A 513 -17.51 -19.03 -18.31
N TRP A 514 -18.68 -19.60 -17.95
CA TRP A 514 -19.42 -19.27 -16.72
C TRP A 514 -19.71 -17.77 -16.51
N SER A 515 -19.76 -16.99 -17.58
CA SER A 515 -19.77 -15.52 -17.58
C SER A 515 -21.04 -14.90 -18.18
N SER A 516 -22.14 -15.65 -18.21
CA SER A 516 -23.48 -15.13 -18.50
C SER A 516 -23.70 -14.52 -19.89
N ALA A 517 -23.71 -15.36 -20.94
CA ALA A 517 -23.85 -14.89 -22.34
C ALA A 517 -25.27 -14.54 -22.81
N TYR A 518 -26.30 -14.94 -22.05
CA TYR A 518 -27.72 -14.78 -22.44
C TYR A 518 -28.56 -14.14 -21.33
N GLY A 519 -29.49 -13.26 -21.67
CA GLY A 519 -30.42 -12.62 -20.75
C GLY A 519 -31.48 -13.58 -20.18
N CYS A 520 -31.24 -14.13 -18.99
CA CYS A 520 -32.20 -15.00 -18.30
C CYS A 520 -32.03 -14.96 -16.76
N VAL A 521 -33.00 -15.49 -16.04
CA VAL A 521 -32.87 -15.79 -14.60
C VAL A 521 -32.63 -17.30 -14.45
N GLY A 522 -31.58 -17.68 -13.73
CA GLY A 522 -31.22 -19.08 -13.50
C GLY A 522 -31.54 -19.52 -12.08
N TYR A 523 -32.32 -20.59 -11.92
CA TYR A 523 -32.37 -21.31 -10.65
C TYR A 523 -31.18 -22.27 -10.58
N ARG A 524 -30.22 -22.01 -9.67
CA ARG A 524 -28.97 -22.79 -9.53
C ARG A 524 -28.10 -22.87 -10.79
N ASN A 525 -28.35 -22.04 -11.81
CA ASN A 525 -27.59 -22.01 -13.06
C ASN A 525 -26.53 -20.90 -13.03
N ARG A 526 -25.25 -21.30 -12.98
CA ARG A 526 -24.09 -20.40 -13.03
C ARG A 526 -23.79 -19.84 -14.43
N GLU A 527 -24.60 -20.10 -15.44
CA GLU A 527 -24.53 -19.41 -16.74
C GLU A 527 -25.58 -18.31 -16.89
N ALA A 528 -26.48 -18.13 -15.91
CA ALA A 528 -27.46 -17.05 -15.96
C ALA A 528 -26.83 -15.72 -15.49
N PRO A 529 -27.23 -14.57 -16.06
CA PRO A 529 -26.78 -13.24 -15.63
C PRO A 529 -27.39 -12.83 -14.30
N ILE A 530 -28.60 -13.31 -14.00
CA ILE A 530 -29.22 -13.22 -12.67
C ILE A 530 -29.43 -14.64 -12.19
N ARG A 531 -28.89 -14.97 -11.02
CA ARG A 531 -29.04 -16.30 -10.41
C ARG A 531 -29.80 -16.18 -9.10
N ILE A 532 -30.80 -17.04 -8.93
CA ILE A 532 -31.42 -17.26 -7.63
C ILE A 532 -30.47 -18.14 -6.83
N CYS A 533 -29.91 -17.59 -5.75
CA CYS A 533 -28.96 -18.31 -4.90
C CYS A 533 -29.66 -19.43 -4.12
N PRO A 534 -29.04 -20.61 -3.99
CA PRO A 534 -29.57 -21.66 -3.15
C PRO A 534 -29.55 -21.23 -1.68
N THR A 535 -30.58 -21.61 -0.93
CA THR A 535 -30.68 -21.47 0.52
C THR A 535 -30.18 -22.74 1.22
N VAL A 536 -29.86 -22.61 2.51
CA VAL A 536 -29.51 -23.72 3.37
C VAL A 536 -30.79 -24.18 4.10
N ASP A 537 -31.43 -25.20 3.55
CA ASP A 537 -32.81 -25.57 3.93
C ASP A 537 -32.94 -26.30 5.28
N PHE A 538 -31.83 -26.74 5.89
CA PHE A 538 -31.86 -27.43 7.20
C PHE A 538 -31.96 -26.48 8.41
N ASP A 539 -31.96 -25.16 8.19
CA ASP A 539 -32.29 -24.13 9.17
C ASP A 539 -33.42 -23.25 8.62
N GLU A 540 -34.65 -23.80 8.66
CA GLU A 540 -35.85 -23.23 8.04
C GLU A 540 -36.11 -21.77 8.47
N GLU A 541 -35.76 -21.38 9.71
CA GLU A 541 -35.95 -20.02 10.22
C GLU A 541 -35.06 -18.98 9.53
N THR A 542 -33.96 -19.42 8.92
CA THR A 542 -32.98 -18.54 8.26
C THR A 542 -33.13 -18.50 6.74
N VAL A 543 -33.85 -19.46 6.13
CA VAL A 543 -34.05 -19.56 4.68
C VAL A 543 -34.51 -18.23 4.06
N PRO A 544 -35.55 -17.54 4.56
CA PRO A 544 -35.97 -16.27 3.98
C PRO A 544 -34.90 -15.18 4.04
N LYS A 545 -34.07 -15.18 5.08
CA LYS A 545 -33.01 -14.17 5.31
C LYS A 545 -31.79 -14.39 4.43
N GLN A 546 -31.52 -15.65 4.05
CA GLN A 546 -30.43 -16.00 3.13
C GLN A 546 -30.79 -15.75 1.67
N TYR A 547 -32.08 -15.71 1.34
CA TYR A 547 -32.56 -15.61 -0.04
C TYR A 547 -32.14 -14.31 -0.71
N ASN A 548 -31.41 -14.42 -1.82
CA ASN A 548 -30.89 -13.28 -2.56
C ASN A 548 -30.74 -13.60 -4.05
N LEU A 549 -30.59 -12.55 -4.86
CA LEU A 549 -30.34 -12.62 -6.29
C LEU A 549 -28.90 -12.20 -6.57
N GLU A 550 -28.18 -13.01 -7.34
CA GLU A 550 -26.79 -12.80 -7.74
C GLU A 550 -26.74 -12.26 -9.17
N TYR A 551 -26.23 -11.03 -9.36
CA TYR A 551 -25.90 -10.46 -10.66
C TYR A 551 -24.45 -10.75 -11.01
N ARG A 552 -24.21 -11.32 -12.20
CA ARG A 552 -22.91 -11.92 -12.60
C ARG A 552 -22.18 -11.24 -13.77
N PRO A 553 -22.83 -10.50 -14.70
CA PRO A 553 -22.18 -9.74 -15.76
C PRO A 553 -21.45 -8.47 -15.26
N MET A 554 -20.61 -8.62 -14.24
CA MET A 554 -19.78 -7.55 -13.69
C MET A 554 -18.33 -8.04 -13.52
N ASP A 555 -17.38 -7.10 -13.59
CA ASP A 555 -15.97 -7.37 -13.35
C ASP A 555 -15.26 -6.23 -12.61
N GLY A 556 -13.99 -6.48 -12.25
CA GLY A 556 -13.16 -5.61 -11.43
C GLY A 556 -12.81 -4.26 -12.07
N THR A 557 -13.08 -4.07 -13.36
CA THR A 557 -12.83 -2.80 -14.07
C THR A 557 -13.96 -1.78 -13.90
N SER A 558 -15.07 -2.20 -13.31
CA SER A 558 -16.23 -1.33 -13.09
C SER A 558 -16.14 -0.51 -11.80
N SER A 559 -16.71 0.70 -11.85
CA SER A 559 -16.90 1.57 -10.69
C SER A 559 -18.02 1.01 -9.81
N PRO A 560 -17.75 0.56 -8.57
CA PRO A 560 -18.75 -0.14 -7.75
C PRO A 560 -20.01 0.70 -7.51
N HIS A 561 -19.84 2.00 -7.25
CA HIS A 561 -20.96 2.90 -6.99
C HIS A 561 -21.83 3.12 -8.22
N LEU A 562 -21.22 3.37 -9.39
CA LEU A 562 -21.94 3.56 -10.64
C LEU A 562 -22.68 2.29 -11.08
N SER A 563 -21.99 1.15 -11.03
CA SER A 563 -22.57 -0.16 -11.35
C SER A 563 -23.78 -0.47 -10.48
N LEU A 564 -23.63 -0.33 -9.16
CA LEU A 564 -24.71 -0.63 -8.22
C LEU A 564 -25.89 0.33 -8.41
N ALA A 565 -25.64 1.63 -8.59
CA ALA A 565 -26.71 2.60 -8.82
C ALA A 565 -27.53 2.28 -10.08
N CYS A 566 -26.88 1.85 -11.16
CA CYS A 566 -27.54 1.51 -12.42
C CYS A 566 -28.30 0.18 -12.34
N ILE A 567 -27.76 -0.83 -11.63
CA ILE A 567 -28.45 -2.10 -11.40
C ILE A 567 -29.70 -1.89 -10.54
N LEU A 568 -29.57 -1.11 -9.45
CA LEU A 568 -30.71 -0.79 -8.58
C LEU A 568 -31.78 0.00 -9.31
N PHE A 569 -31.41 0.97 -10.15
CA PHE A 569 -32.34 1.66 -11.03
C PHE A 569 -33.09 0.69 -11.95
N ALA A 570 -32.37 -0.21 -12.62
CA ALA A 570 -32.98 -1.17 -13.53
C ALA A 570 -33.99 -2.09 -12.82
N GLY A 571 -33.63 -2.59 -11.64
CA GLY A 571 -34.54 -3.39 -10.83
C GLY A 571 -35.75 -2.60 -10.32
N ARG A 572 -35.54 -1.33 -9.92
CA ARG A 572 -36.63 -0.43 -9.52
C ARG A 572 -37.60 -0.18 -10.66
N TYR A 573 -37.09 0.08 -11.86
CA TYR A 573 -37.91 0.26 -13.05
C TYR A 573 -38.82 -0.95 -13.30
N GLY A 574 -38.27 -2.15 -13.10
CA GLY A 574 -39.03 -3.40 -13.13
C GLY A 574 -40.19 -3.45 -12.14
N ILE A 575 -39.94 -3.08 -10.88
CA ILE A 575 -40.96 -2.99 -9.82
C ILE A 575 -42.04 -1.96 -10.18
N GLU A 576 -41.64 -0.74 -10.54
CA GLU A 576 -42.57 0.38 -10.80
C GLU A 576 -43.45 0.11 -12.04
N LYS A 577 -42.90 -0.54 -13.06
CA LYS A 577 -43.63 -0.90 -14.29
C LYS A 577 -44.28 -2.28 -14.23
N LYS A 578 -44.08 -3.03 -13.14
CA LYS A 578 -44.57 -4.41 -12.95
C LYS A 578 -44.23 -5.31 -14.15
N LEU A 579 -42.98 -5.24 -14.60
CA LEU A 579 -42.55 -6.00 -15.77
C LEU A 579 -42.69 -7.51 -15.53
N ALA A 580 -43.19 -8.24 -16.51
CA ALA A 580 -43.35 -9.69 -16.41
C ALA A 580 -42.02 -10.41 -16.65
N LEU A 581 -41.69 -11.38 -15.79
CA LEU A 581 -40.52 -12.24 -15.96
C LEU A 581 -40.93 -13.53 -16.69
N LYS A 582 -40.44 -13.74 -17.93
CA LYS A 582 -40.73 -14.95 -18.71
C LYS A 582 -39.54 -15.91 -18.85
N SER A 583 -38.35 -15.47 -18.42
CA SER A 583 -37.07 -16.10 -18.73
C SER A 583 -36.42 -16.79 -17.53
N ILE A 584 -37.20 -17.40 -16.63
CA ILE A 584 -36.64 -18.27 -15.58
C ILE A 584 -36.32 -19.64 -16.18
N LEU A 585 -35.07 -20.07 -16.05
CA LEU A 585 -34.56 -21.33 -16.58
C LEU A 585 -33.93 -22.19 -15.48
N THR A 586 -34.11 -23.50 -15.61
CA THR A 586 -33.40 -24.53 -14.85
C THR A 586 -32.34 -25.25 -15.69
N THR A 587 -32.24 -24.91 -16.98
CA THR A 587 -31.30 -25.48 -17.95
C THR A 587 -30.35 -24.41 -18.48
N ASP A 588 -29.24 -24.85 -19.06
CA ASP A 588 -28.31 -23.98 -19.79
C ASP A 588 -29.04 -23.32 -20.99
N PRO A 589 -29.04 -21.97 -21.11
CA PRO A 589 -29.67 -21.27 -22.22
C PRO A 589 -29.07 -21.59 -23.58
N HIS A 590 -27.81 -22.03 -23.64
CA HIS A 590 -27.13 -22.39 -24.88
C HIS A 590 -27.69 -23.66 -25.53
N LEU A 591 -28.34 -24.52 -24.75
CA LEU A 591 -28.99 -25.74 -25.25
C LEU A 591 -30.33 -25.47 -25.93
N LEU A 592 -30.90 -24.27 -25.76
CA LEU A 592 -32.16 -23.87 -26.39
C LEU A 592 -31.91 -23.40 -27.83
N ASP A 593 -32.79 -23.78 -28.75
CA ASP A 593 -32.73 -23.24 -30.11
C ASP A 593 -33.10 -21.75 -30.15
N GLU A 594 -32.89 -21.08 -31.28
CA GLU A 594 -33.19 -19.64 -31.42
C GLU A 594 -34.67 -19.32 -31.23
N LYS A 595 -35.57 -20.21 -31.66
CA LYS A 595 -37.02 -20.02 -31.55
C LYS A 595 -37.49 -20.16 -30.11
N GLU A 596 -36.97 -21.15 -29.38
CA GLU A 596 -37.20 -21.35 -27.96
C GLU A 596 -36.69 -20.19 -27.12
N ARG A 597 -35.51 -19.64 -27.48
CA ARG A 597 -34.96 -18.44 -26.82
C ARG A 597 -35.84 -17.22 -27.04
N ASN A 598 -36.23 -16.94 -28.28
CA ASN A 598 -37.09 -15.81 -28.60
C ASN A 598 -38.46 -15.90 -27.90
N ASN A 599 -39.07 -17.10 -27.83
CA ASN A 599 -40.35 -17.30 -27.14
C ASN A 599 -40.29 -17.02 -25.63
N LYS A 600 -39.10 -17.14 -25.03
CA LYS A 600 -38.85 -16.91 -23.60
C LYS A 600 -38.25 -15.52 -23.33
N ASP A 601 -38.21 -14.62 -24.32
CA ASP A 601 -37.56 -13.31 -24.24
C ASP A 601 -36.06 -13.40 -23.84
N ILE A 602 -35.37 -14.47 -24.24
CA ILE A 602 -33.94 -14.68 -24.02
C ILE A 602 -33.17 -14.09 -25.20
N PHE A 603 -32.27 -13.15 -24.92
CA PHE A 603 -31.45 -12.47 -25.92
C PHE A 603 -29.95 -12.63 -25.59
N SER A 604 -29.10 -12.53 -26.61
CA SER A 604 -27.65 -12.53 -26.42
C SER A 604 -27.16 -11.19 -25.86
N LEU A 605 -26.16 -11.22 -24.97
CA LEU A 605 -25.52 -10.00 -24.50
C LEU A 605 -24.64 -9.36 -25.58
N PRO A 606 -24.32 -8.05 -25.47
CA PRO A 606 -23.36 -7.42 -26.35
C PRO A 606 -22.01 -8.16 -26.31
N THR A 607 -21.41 -8.36 -27.48
CA THR A 607 -20.14 -9.07 -27.65
C THR A 607 -18.92 -8.15 -27.73
N SER A 608 -19.12 -6.84 -27.58
CA SER A 608 -18.06 -5.84 -27.53
C SER A 608 -18.50 -4.60 -26.76
N LEU A 609 -17.53 -3.88 -26.19
CA LEU A 609 -17.79 -2.60 -25.50
C LEU A 609 -18.49 -1.61 -26.44
N LYS A 610 -18.07 -1.52 -27.70
CA LYS A 610 -18.70 -0.65 -28.71
C LYS A 610 -20.20 -0.93 -28.84
N HIS A 611 -20.60 -2.20 -28.92
CA HIS A 611 -22.01 -2.57 -29.00
C HIS A 611 -22.75 -2.23 -27.70
N ALA A 612 -22.16 -2.49 -26.53
CA ALA A 612 -22.78 -2.14 -25.26
C ALA A 612 -22.97 -0.63 -25.09
N LEU A 613 -22.01 0.19 -25.50
CA LEU A 613 -22.12 1.66 -25.47
C LEU A 613 -23.26 2.16 -26.36
N GLU A 614 -23.47 1.56 -27.53
CA GLU A 614 -24.64 1.87 -28.37
C GLU A 614 -25.95 1.45 -27.70
N MET A 615 -25.99 0.31 -27.00
CA MET A 615 -27.16 -0.10 -26.22
C MET A 615 -27.46 0.89 -25.09
N LEU A 616 -26.44 1.38 -24.39
CA LEU A 616 -26.58 2.39 -23.34
C LEU A 616 -27.05 3.74 -23.92
N LYS A 617 -26.40 4.23 -24.99
CA LYS A 617 -26.71 5.50 -25.65
C LYS A 617 -28.15 5.53 -26.19
N ASN A 618 -28.67 4.40 -26.66
CA ASN A 618 -30.03 4.30 -27.19
C ASN A 618 -31.08 3.94 -26.10
N ASN A 619 -30.66 3.65 -24.86
CA ASN A 619 -31.59 3.34 -23.78
C ASN A 619 -32.21 4.62 -23.20
N ARG A 620 -33.44 4.93 -23.61
CA ARG A 620 -34.18 6.13 -23.14
C ARG A 620 -34.29 6.23 -21.62
N HIS A 621 -34.44 5.10 -20.92
CA HIS A 621 -34.67 5.10 -19.47
C HIS A 621 -33.39 5.44 -18.71
N PHE A 622 -32.23 4.94 -19.16
CA PHE A 622 -30.96 5.38 -18.61
C PHE A 622 -30.63 6.83 -18.94
N ARG A 623 -31.03 7.33 -20.11
CA ARG A 623 -30.89 8.76 -20.46
C ARG A 623 -31.71 9.68 -19.57
N GLU A 624 -32.87 9.22 -19.11
CA GLU A 624 -33.72 9.97 -18.16
C GLU A 624 -33.18 9.88 -16.72
N TYR A 625 -32.58 8.75 -16.35
CA TYR A 625 -32.07 8.50 -15.00
C TYR A 625 -30.67 9.10 -14.73
N LEU A 626 -29.74 8.90 -15.65
CA LEU A 626 -28.37 9.39 -15.52
C LEU A 626 -28.31 10.89 -15.80
N PRO A 627 -27.63 11.68 -14.96
CA PRO A 627 -27.38 13.08 -15.27
C PRO A 627 -26.71 13.20 -16.63
N VAL A 628 -27.19 14.13 -17.47
CA VAL A 628 -26.69 14.31 -18.84
C VAL A 628 -25.17 14.52 -18.87
N PRO A 629 -24.55 15.34 -17.98
CA PRO A 629 -23.10 15.50 -17.98
C PRO A 629 -22.36 14.19 -17.66
N LEU A 630 -22.91 13.33 -16.79
CA LEU A 630 -22.31 12.03 -16.45
C LEU A 630 -22.34 11.10 -17.66
N LEU A 631 -23.50 10.94 -18.29
CA LEU A 631 -23.65 10.04 -19.43
C LEU A 631 -22.76 10.47 -20.60
N GLU A 632 -22.72 11.75 -20.93
CA GLU A 632 -21.88 12.25 -22.02
C GLU A 632 -20.39 12.08 -21.73
N THR A 633 -19.95 12.40 -20.51
CA THR A 633 -18.55 12.18 -20.09
C THR A 633 -18.20 10.70 -20.16
N TYR A 634 -19.06 9.82 -19.65
CA TYR A 634 -18.87 8.37 -19.67
C TYR A 634 -18.69 7.85 -21.10
N LEU A 635 -19.60 8.23 -22.01
CA LEU A 635 -19.53 7.84 -23.41
C LEU A 635 -18.27 8.39 -24.10
N ALA A 636 -17.86 9.63 -23.81
CA ALA A 636 -16.64 10.21 -24.36
C ALA A 636 -15.39 9.44 -23.91
N VAL A 637 -15.27 9.15 -22.62
CA VAL A 637 -14.18 8.35 -22.03
C VAL A 637 -14.08 6.99 -22.70
N LYS A 638 -15.20 6.26 -22.80
CA LYS A 638 -15.20 4.91 -23.36
C LYS A 638 -14.95 4.87 -24.86
N ASN A 639 -15.39 5.88 -25.61
CA ASN A 639 -15.03 6.00 -27.02
C ASN A 639 -13.56 6.36 -27.22
N GLN A 640 -12.98 7.22 -26.37
CA GLN A 640 -11.56 7.52 -26.41
C GLN A 640 -10.72 6.28 -26.07
N GLU A 641 -11.08 5.53 -25.03
CA GLU A 641 -10.47 4.25 -24.66
C GLU A 641 -10.43 3.28 -25.84
N LEU A 642 -11.56 3.10 -26.53
CA LEU A 642 -11.64 2.27 -27.75
C LEU A 642 -10.74 2.77 -28.88
N SER A 643 -10.58 4.09 -29.03
CA SER A 643 -9.72 4.66 -30.07
C SER A 643 -8.24 4.40 -29.81
N ILE A 644 -7.81 4.44 -28.54
CA ILE A 644 -6.41 4.24 -28.13
C ILE A 644 -5.99 2.79 -28.34
N ILE A 645 -6.87 1.84 -28.04
CA ILE A 645 -6.56 0.40 -28.06
C ILE A 645 -6.94 -0.30 -29.38
N ASN A 646 -7.36 0.44 -30.41
CA ASN A 646 -7.92 -0.12 -31.65
C ASN A 646 -6.99 -1.08 -32.43
N GLN A 647 -5.68 -1.04 -32.18
CA GLN A 647 -4.66 -1.88 -32.80
C GLN A 647 -4.20 -3.05 -31.92
N PHE A 648 -4.73 -3.18 -30.69
CA PHE A 648 -4.32 -4.23 -29.78
C PHE A 648 -4.98 -5.54 -30.19
N ASP A 649 -4.21 -6.63 -30.22
CA ASP A 649 -4.77 -7.98 -30.27
C ASP A 649 -5.27 -8.41 -28.88
N ASP A 650 -6.02 -9.52 -28.81
CA ASP A 650 -6.63 -10.00 -27.57
C ASP A 650 -5.59 -10.25 -26.45
N GLN A 651 -4.37 -10.69 -26.80
CA GLN A 651 -3.32 -10.96 -25.82
C GLN A 651 -2.73 -9.67 -25.25
N THR A 652 -2.39 -8.72 -26.11
CA THR A 652 -1.92 -7.39 -25.73
C THR A 652 -2.98 -6.68 -24.90
N LEU A 653 -4.25 -6.85 -25.24
CA LEU A 653 -5.38 -6.31 -24.50
C LEU A 653 -5.45 -6.87 -23.07
N CYS A 654 -5.42 -8.19 -22.90
CA CYS A 654 -5.40 -8.83 -21.59
C CYS A 654 -4.23 -8.33 -20.73
N GLU A 655 -3.01 -8.34 -21.28
CA GLU A 655 -1.81 -7.89 -20.57
C GLU A 655 -1.88 -6.39 -20.20
N HIS A 656 -2.47 -5.58 -21.06
CA HIS A 656 -2.62 -4.15 -20.84
C HIS A 656 -3.57 -3.85 -19.68
N TYR A 657 -4.77 -4.43 -19.69
CA TYR A 657 -5.74 -4.22 -18.62
C TYR A 657 -5.32 -4.90 -17.31
N ALA A 658 -4.61 -6.03 -17.36
CA ALA A 658 -4.06 -6.69 -16.17
C ALA A 658 -3.03 -5.83 -15.40
N ARG A 659 -2.38 -4.87 -16.08
CA ARG A 659 -1.47 -3.92 -15.42
C ARG A 659 -2.19 -2.73 -14.78
N ILE A 660 -3.40 -2.42 -15.26
CA ILE A 660 -4.18 -1.25 -14.80
C ILE A 660 -5.06 -1.64 -13.60
N TYR A 661 -5.70 -2.81 -13.67
CA TYR A 661 -6.71 -3.27 -12.71
C TYR A 661 -6.25 -4.49 -11.96
#